data_AF-A0A0S8CF42-F1
#
_entry.id   AF-A0A0S8CF42-F1
#
_cell.length_a   1.000
_cell.length_b   1.000
_cell.length_c   1.000
_cell.angle_alpha   90.00
_cell.angle_beta   90.00
_cell.angle_gamma   90.00
#
_symmetry.space_group_name_H-M   'P 1'
#
loop_
_entity.id
_entity.type
_entity.pdbx_description
1 polymer ?
#
loop_
_entity_poly.entity_id
_entity_poly.type
_entity_poly.pdbx_seq_one_letter_code
_entity_poly.pdbx_strand_id
1 'polypeptide(L)'
;MAKSDAVLVIGAGVAGMKASLDMAEAGHSVYLCERKPSTGGTLAQMDKWFPDNHCSMCQILPTLNSDKSFQTCLRRGLVHPNIELLLNTEITELQGEAGDFNVTVNTRSTGVDAQLCIGCGLCTEVCPVEVASRFDEGLGQQKAIDTSNPYVTPRQYAIDWEKCTLCGECVSKCPTQAINLEQKESTRQLHVGAVIVSTGFEEFDPRLAMQYGYQRYPNVITSIELERLLSPGGPSAGALVRSSDGRAPASIAFLQCVGSRDRRRDYCSSVCCMFAVKEATLIKKAWPQTDVHIFFMDLRAFGKGYYRYYERARDEFGVDFTRCRVPVVKEDPQNHNLVLTVASEDGAPTRHQFEMVVLSVGQTSAPQFREFCQKLGVEVGQWGFCRTQPFSTVETSREGICVCGSASGPKDIADTIVEAGAAASEASKWLSPPAARKTEKKEEEKEVGEKEPRTAALLCGCGGEIGSALDLEQLADNVGKLPGVVCVEQVPYLCYAETLETIKKRVKEHKVSRLLLGACACINKPVLDNFAAQVGVDPELIKMVNLREDIVWVHRDQPDKALTKANCLLAMALEYIRQQDYPPASLTSVTPGALVIGGGIAGMTAALSIAQHEIEVHLIERSSELGGNLKEVFSTLESGDTQPLLGDTVEQVSDNSHIHLHLESEVAAVSGYAGNFSVKIKEKDESLNTVEVGAIIVATGGDEYHTTEYQYGQDSRIITQHELEKSLSAGGLDPGGLSSVVMIQCVGSREKERPYCSRICCSQAVKNALKLKEANPEIEVNVLYRDVMTYGFKEEHYTRARENGVRFIRYEPDRKPEVKSDKEQLTVEVVEPVVGGTLVLEPDLVVLSTGVAPGENRAMADILTVNLDEDGFFQEAEEKFRPVDFLREGIYMCGLAHSPRGVEETIAQARAAARGAVSLLTSKQLEAGKIISETVQRQCRKCEMCIAVCPYDARVRDEETNEVVVLEALCQGCGACVVACPSGAAKIRGFRDRQVFSLIDAAF
;
A
#
# COMPACT_ATOMS: atom_id res chain seq x y z
N MET A 1 -26.59 -3.99 24.64
CA MET A 1 -26.07 -5.36 24.44
C MET A 1 -24.55 -5.31 24.46
N ALA A 2 -23.85 -6.41 24.75
CA ALA A 2 -22.39 -6.39 24.73
C ALA A 2 -21.91 -6.33 23.27
N LYS A 3 -21.06 -5.35 22.93
CA LYS A 3 -20.45 -5.22 21.59
C LYS A 3 -19.66 -6.49 21.27
N SER A 4 -19.74 -6.98 20.04
CA SER A 4 -18.85 -8.06 19.56
C SER A 4 -17.41 -7.54 19.42
N ASP A 5 -16.43 -8.42 19.63
CA ASP A 5 -15.00 -8.11 19.42
C ASP A 5 -14.55 -8.37 17.96
N ALA A 6 -15.46 -8.93 17.15
CA ALA A 6 -15.17 -9.37 15.79
C ALA A 6 -15.53 -8.31 14.74
N VAL A 7 -14.75 -8.21 13.69
CA VAL A 7 -14.99 -7.35 12.51
C VAL A 7 -15.07 -8.19 11.24
N LEU A 8 -15.98 -7.82 10.34
CA LEU A 8 -16.05 -8.38 9.00
C LEU A 8 -15.43 -7.40 7.99
N VAL A 9 -14.42 -7.85 7.24
CA VAL A 9 -13.81 -7.09 6.15
C VAL A 9 -14.22 -7.73 4.82
N ILE A 10 -14.68 -6.94 3.86
CA ILE A 10 -15.31 -7.42 2.61
C ILE A 10 -14.49 -6.97 1.40
N GLY A 11 -13.78 -7.92 0.79
CA GLY A 11 -12.87 -7.74 -0.32
C GLY A 11 -11.42 -7.83 0.15
N ALA A 12 -10.70 -8.85 -0.30
CA ALA A 12 -9.30 -9.13 0.06
C ALA A 12 -8.30 -8.55 -0.95
N GLY A 13 -8.60 -7.36 -1.48
CA GLY A 13 -7.61 -6.50 -2.11
C GLY A 13 -6.68 -5.86 -1.08
N VAL A 14 -5.74 -5.02 -1.53
CA VAL A 14 -4.74 -4.40 -0.64
C VAL A 14 -5.36 -3.65 0.54
N ALA A 15 -6.49 -2.97 0.33
CA ALA A 15 -7.23 -2.25 1.37
C ALA A 15 -7.73 -3.20 2.48
N GLY A 16 -8.43 -4.26 2.08
CA GLY A 16 -9.00 -5.21 3.03
C GLY A 16 -7.94 -6.02 3.75
N MET A 17 -6.88 -6.43 3.04
CA MET A 17 -5.73 -7.09 3.68
C MET A 17 -5.13 -6.18 4.76
N LYS A 18 -4.79 -4.92 4.45
CA LYS A 18 -4.23 -3.98 5.44
C LYS A 18 -5.20 -3.73 6.61
N ALA A 19 -6.48 -3.49 6.34
CA ALA A 19 -7.47 -3.29 7.40
C ALA A 19 -7.60 -4.52 8.31
N SER A 20 -7.61 -5.73 7.76
CA SER A 20 -7.65 -6.96 8.55
C SER A 20 -6.41 -7.12 9.43
N LEU A 21 -5.23 -6.77 8.92
CA LEU A 21 -3.99 -6.82 9.70
C LEU A 21 -4.01 -5.85 10.88
N ASP A 22 -4.37 -4.59 10.63
CA ASP A 22 -4.41 -3.57 11.68
C ASP A 22 -5.38 -3.94 12.81
N MET A 23 -6.52 -4.54 12.46
CA MET A 23 -7.50 -5.03 13.43
C MET A 23 -6.99 -6.27 14.17
N ALA A 24 -6.35 -7.20 13.47
CA ALA A 24 -5.86 -8.44 14.04
C ALA A 24 -4.67 -8.22 14.99
N GLU A 25 -3.75 -7.32 14.64
CA GLU A 25 -2.62 -6.88 15.47
C GLU A 25 -3.08 -6.13 16.71
N ALA A 26 -4.18 -5.37 16.60
CA ALA A 26 -4.86 -4.78 17.74
C ALA A 26 -5.54 -5.82 18.66
N GLY A 27 -5.61 -7.09 18.24
CA GLY A 27 -6.14 -8.20 19.02
C GLY A 27 -7.59 -8.59 18.69
N HIS A 28 -8.24 -7.92 17.75
CA HIS A 28 -9.63 -8.22 17.37
C HIS A 28 -9.72 -9.45 16.48
N SER A 29 -10.84 -10.18 16.58
CA SER A 29 -11.17 -11.26 15.66
C SER A 29 -11.60 -10.69 14.31
N VAL A 30 -11.10 -11.22 13.21
CA VAL A 30 -11.35 -10.69 11.87
C VAL A 30 -11.84 -11.81 10.95
N TYR A 31 -12.98 -11.59 10.30
CA TYR A 31 -13.40 -12.37 9.14
C TYR A 31 -13.04 -11.58 7.88
N LEU A 32 -12.12 -12.09 7.05
CA LEU A 32 -11.78 -11.47 5.77
C LEU A 32 -12.48 -12.24 4.64
N CYS A 33 -13.52 -11.64 4.08
CA CYS A 33 -14.38 -12.23 3.07
C CYS A 33 -13.97 -11.79 1.66
N GLU A 34 -13.80 -12.74 0.74
CA GLU A 34 -13.45 -12.47 -0.66
C GLU A 34 -14.34 -13.29 -1.60
N ARG A 35 -14.95 -12.60 -2.57
CA ARG A 35 -15.83 -13.22 -3.57
C ARG A 35 -15.07 -14.14 -4.52
N LYS A 36 -13.82 -13.83 -4.83
CA LYS A 36 -12.94 -14.63 -5.68
C LYS A 36 -12.32 -15.79 -4.89
N PRO A 37 -11.82 -16.84 -5.56
CA PRO A 37 -11.09 -17.93 -4.90
C PRO A 37 -9.65 -17.54 -4.49
N SER A 38 -9.28 -16.25 -4.51
CA SER A 38 -7.96 -15.76 -4.13
C SER A 38 -7.97 -14.31 -3.69
N THR A 39 -7.03 -13.95 -2.81
CA THR A 39 -6.75 -12.58 -2.38
C THR A 39 -5.88 -11.81 -3.39
N GLY A 40 -5.62 -10.54 -3.11
CA GLY A 40 -4.68 -9.67 -3.84
C GLY A 40 -5.35 -8.58 -4.69
N GLY A 41 -6.56 -8.83 -5.19
CA GLY A 41 -7.26 -7.89 -6.08
C GLY A 41 -6.44 -7.52 -7.32
N THR A 42 -6.63 -6.30 -7.86
CA THR A 42 -5.88 -5.80 -9.03
C THR A 42 -4.37 -5.72 -8.77
N LEU A 43 -3.96 -5.54 -7.52
CA LEU A 43 -2.53 -5.44 -7.16
C LEU A 43 -1.76 -6.72 -7.51
N ALA A 44 -2.41 -7.88 -7.51
CA ALA A 44 -1.80 -9.14 -7.92
C ALA A 44 -1.42 -9.19 -9.41
N GLN A 45 -2.06 -8.35 -10.24
CA GLN A 45 -1.79 -8.26 -11.69
C GLN A 45 -0.64 -7.29 -12.01
N MET A 46 -0.28 -6.40 -11.08
CA MET A 46 0.73 -5.35 -11.26
C MET A 46 2.11 -5.85 -10.81
N ASP A 47 3.17 -5.53 -11.57
CA ASP A 47 4.56 -5.91 -11.24
C ASP A 47 5.37 -4.77 -10.59
N LYS A 48 5.14 -3.52 -11.00
CA LYS A 48 5.84 -2.34 -10.49
C LYS A 48 4.88 -1.20 -10.23
N TRP A 49 5.22 -0.30 -9.30
CA TRP A 49 4.41 0.90 -9.01
C TRP A 49 5.21 2.19 -9.21
N PHE A 50 4.50 3.27 -9.49
CA PHE A 50 5.05 4.63 -9.48
C PHE A 50 5.11 5.15 -8.04
N PRO A 51 5.94 6.15 -7.72
CA PRO A 51 6.95 6.80 -8.57
C PRO A 51 8.35 6.16 -8.55
N ASP A 52 8.63 5.20 -7.68
CA ASP A 52 9.98 4.62 -7.54
C ASP A 52 10.30 3.43 -8.48
N ASN A 53 9.30 2.86 -9.16
CA ASN A 53 9.39 1.64 -9.98
C ASN A 53 9.80 0.40 -9.19
N HIS A 54 9.58 0.37 -7.87
CA HIS A 54 9.85 -0.83 -7.07
C HIS A 54 8.91 -1.98 -7.47
N CYS A 55 9.44 -3.20 -7.32
CA CYS A 55 8.73 -4.42 -7.67
C CYS A 55 7.75 -4.82 -6.56
N SER A 56 6.49 -5.01 -6.95
CA SER A 56 5.38 -5.38 -6.08
C SER A 56 5.36 -6.81 -5.63
N MET A 57 6.03 -7.66 -6.40
CA MET A 57 6.10 -9.08 -6.13
C MET A 57 6.64 -9.36 -4.72
N CYS A 58 7.60 -8.58 -4.20
CA CYS A 58 8.13 -8.77 -2.85
C CYS A 58 7.09 -8.58 -1.72
N GLN A 59 6.00 -7.83 -1.96
CA GLN A 59 4.93 -7.63 -0.98
C GLN A 59 3.75 -8.62 -1.14
N ILE A 60 3.71 -9.45 -2.21
CA ILE A 60 2.57 -10.34 -2.55
C ILE A 60 2.94 -11.79 -2.94
N LEU A 61 4.21 -12.09 -3.28
CA LEU A 61 4.67 -13.44 -3.70
C LEU A 61 4.48 -14.56 -2.64
N PRO A 62 4.76 -15.83 -2.93
CA PRO A 62 4.64 -16.90 -1.95
C PRO A 62 5.63 -16.80 -0.79
N THR A 63 5.29 -17.50 0.29
CA THR A 63 6.10 -17.55 1.51
C THR A 63 7.47 -18.20 1.26
N LEU A 64 8.55 -17.49 1.54
CA LEU A 64 9.91 -18.06 1.59
C LEU A 64 10.40 -18.06 3.03
N ASN A 65 11.37 -18.93 3.37
CA ASN A 65 12.00 -18.97 4.70
C ASN A 65 12.58 -17.60 5.15
N SER A 66 12.79 -16.67 4.21
CA SER A 66 13.22 -15.28 4.44
C SER A 66 12.15 -14.37 5.04
N ASP A 67 10.88 -14.76 5.07
CA ASP A 67 9.77 -13.91 5.52
C ASP A 67 9.71 -13.75 7.04
N LYS A 68 10.55 -14.50 7.76
CA LYS A 68 10.67 -14.41 9.22
C LYS A 68 11.33 -13.10 9.69
N SER A 69 12.05 -12.39 8.82
CA SER A 69 12.82 -11.18 9.19
C SER A 69 12.13 -9.85 8.85
N PHE A 70 11.00 -9.83 8.14
CA PHE A 70 10.33 -8.57 7.77
C PHE A 70 8.99 -8.44 8.50
N GLN A 71 8.93 -7.53 9.48
CA GLN A 71 7.75 -7.37 10.33
C GLN A 71 6.56 -6.74 9.59
N THR A 72 6.80 -5.96 8.54
CA THR A 72 5.76 -5.17 7.84
C THR A 72 5.26 -5.80 6.53
N CYS A 73 5.54 -7.08 6.29
CA CYS A 73 5.05 -7.78 5.11
C CYS A 73 3.56 -8.10 5.25
N LEU A 74 2.70 -7.53 4.38
CA LEU A 74 1.25 -7.77 4.42
C LEU A 74 0.89 -9.27 4.35
N ARG A 75 1.74 -10.09 3.73
CA ARG A 75 1.54 -11.54 3.61
C ARG A 75 1.74 -12.30 4.92
N ARG A 76 2.75 -11.93 5.70
CA ARG A 76 3.03 -12.57 7.01
C ARG A 76 1.81 -12.46 7.89
N GLY A 77 1.20 -11.29 7.91
CA GLY A 77 0.08 -11.03 8.79
C GLY A 77 -1.24 -11.68 8.37
N LEU A 78 -1.42 -12.13 7.11
CA LEU A 78 -2.67 -12.84 6.75
C LEU A 78 -2.74 -14.24 7.37
N VAL A 79 -1.58 -14.85 7.66
CA VAL A 79 -1.48 -16.06 8.48
C VAL A 79 -1.40 -15.64 9.96
N HIS A 80 -2.45 -14.98 10.44
CA HIS A 80 -2.57 -14.52 11.82
C HIS A 80 -3.69 -15.27 12.54
N PRO A 81 -3.50 -15.68 13.80
CA PRO A 81 -4.49 -16.47 14.55
C PRO A 81 -5.85 -15.80 14.72
N ASN A 82 -5.89 -14.47 14.60
CA ASN A 82 -7.13 -13.69 14.68
C ASN A 82 -7.80 -13.44 13.32
N ILE A 83 -7.25 -13.91 12.18
CA ILE A 83 -7.85 -13.72 10.85
C ILE A 83 -8.38 -15.06 10.33
N GLU A 84 -9.69 -15.13 10.11
CA GLU A 84 -10.34 -16.21 9.36
C GLU A 84 -10.59 -15.73 7.92
N LEU A 85 -9.90 -16.34 6.95
CA LEU A 85 -10.06 -16.04 5.53
C LEU A 85 -11.21 -16.85 4.92
N LEU A 86 -12.21 -16.15 4.37
CA LEU A 86 -13.40 -16.71 3.74
C LEU A 86 -13.34 -16.43 2.23
N LEU A 87 -12.67 -17.31 1.48
CA LEU A 87 -12.56 -17.23 0.02
C LEU A 87 -13.80 -17.80 -0.66
N ASN A 88 -14.10 -17.29 -1.86
CA ASN A 88 -15.29 -17.66 -2.64
C ASN A 88 -16.60 -17.42 -1.86
N THR A 89 -16.60 -16.42 -0.99
CA THR A 89 -17.68 -16.10 -0.06
C THR A 89 -18.30 -14.75 -0.39
N GLU A 90 -19.62 -14.68 -0.40
CA GLU A 90 -20.39 -13.45 -0.61
C GLU A 90 -21.38 -13.24 0.53
N ILE A 91 -21.71 -11.99 0.82
CA ILE A 91 -22.74 -11.64 1.79
C ILE A 91 -24.10 -11.68 1.11
N THR A 92 -25.03 -12.41 1.72
CA THR A 92 -26.41 -12.49 1.25
C THR A 92 -27.32 -11.56 2.05
N GLU A 93 -27.03 -11.34 3.33
CA GLU A 93 -27.89 -10.56 4.23
C GLU A 93 -27.09 -9.95 5.39
N LEU A 94 -27.47 -8.75 5.83
CA LEU A 94 -26.94 -8.06 7.00
C LEU A 94 -28.10 -7.49 7.84
N GLN A 95 -28.20 -7.94 9.10
CA GLN A 95 -29.18 -7.45 10.08
C GLN A 95 -28.46 -6.89 11.32
N GLY A 96 -29.14 -6.03 12.08
CA GLY A 96 -28.60 -5.45 13.32
C GLY A 96 -28.11 -4.01 13.20
N GLU A 97 -27.41 -3.55 14.22
CA GLU A 97 -26.95 -2.17 14.40
C GLU A 97 -25.47 -2.13 14.79
N ALA A 98 -24.88 -0.93 14.83
CA ALA A 98 -23.47 -0.76 15.14
C ALA A 98 -23.12 -1.41 16.49
N GLY A 99 -22.10 -2.29 16.49
CA GLY A 99 -21.70 -3.10 17.65
C GLY A 99 -22.36 -4.47 17.76
N ASP A 100 -23.44 -4.75 17.01
CA ASP A 100 -24.20 -6.00 17.07
C ASP A 100 -24.85 -6.33 15.70
N PHE A 101 -24.03 -6.76 14.75
CA PHE A 101 -24.48 -7.22 13.43
C PHE A 101 -24.51 -8.74 13.33
N ASN A 102 -25.57 -9.24 12.70
CA ASN A 102 -25.68 -10.62 12.24
C ASN A 102 -25.59 -10.65 10.71
N VAL A 103 -24.53 -11.28 10.20
CA VAL A 103 -24.23 -11.35 8.76
C VAL A 103 -24.41 -12.77 8.27
N THR A 104 -25.24 -12.96 7.23
CA THR A 104 -25.34 -14.23 6.53
C THR A 104 -24.42 -14.22 5.33
N VAL A 105 -23.50 -15.19 5.29
CA VAL A 105 -22.56 -15.39 4.18
C VAL A 105 -22.83 -16.71 3.47
N ASN A 106 -22.73 -16.71 2.15
CA ASN A 106 -22.76 -17.91 1.31
C ASN A 106 -21.35 -18.11 0.72
N THR A 107 -20.78 -19.29 0.96
CA THR A 107 -19.53 -19.72 0.33
C THR A 107 -19.85 -20.66 -0.81
N ARG A 108 -19.48 -20.24 -2.02
CA ARG A 108 -19.64 -21.04 -3.23
C ARG A 108 -18.64 -22.19 -3.23
N SER A 109 -19.01 -23.29 -3.85
CA SER A 109 -18.12 -24.42 -4.04
C SER A 109 -16.96 -24.06 -4.98
N THR A 110 -15.72 -24.38 -4.61
CA THR A 110 -14.56 -24.34 -5.51
C THR A 110 -14.36 -25.66 -6.24
N GLY A 111 -15.06 -26.72 -5.83
CA GLY A 111 -14.87 -28.09 -6.28
C GLY A 111 -13.57 -28.73 -5.79
N VAL A 112 -12.82 -28.03 -4.92
CA VAL A 112 -11.50 -28.42 -4.45
C VAL A 112 -11.39 -28.13 -2.96
N ASP A 113 -11.14 -29.16 -2.17
CA ASP A 113 -10.89 -29.05 -0.74
C ASP A 113 -9.51 -28.39 -0.50
N ALA A 114 -9.56 -27.19 0.06
CA ALA A 114 -8.41 -26.36 0.43
C ALA A 114 -7.42 -27.06 1.39
N GLN A 115 -7.89 -27.98 2.24
CA GLN A 115 -7.06 -28.68 3.22
C GLN A 115 -6.34 -29.90 2.61
N LEU A 116 -6.92 -30.50 1.58
CA LEU A 116 -6.37 -31.69 0.88
C LEU A 116 -5.55 -31.32 -0.36
N CYS A 117 -5.77 -30.14 -0.94
CA CYS A 117 -5.07 -29.71 -2.15
C CYS A 117 -3.61 -29.36 -1.87
N ILE A 118 -2.70 -29.99 -2.62
CA ILE A 118 -1.23 -29.81 -2.49
C ILE A 118 -0.62 -28.94 -3.60
N GLY A 119 -1.47 -28.31 -4.42
CA GLY A 119 -1.05 -27.40 -5.47
C GLY A 119 -0.17 -28.02 -6.57
N CYS A 120 -0.31 -29.33 -6.86
CA CYS A 120 0.60 -30.06 -7.76
C CYS A 120 0.45 -29.70 -9.26
N GLY A 121 -0.72 -29.29 -9.72
CA GLY A 121 -1.00 -28.99 -11.13
C GLY A 121 -1.40 -30.18 -12.00
N LEU A 122 -1.42 -31.41 -11.47
CA LEU A 122 -1.86 -32.58 -12.26
C LEU A 122 -3.28 -32.45 -12.82
N CYS A 123 -4.16 -31.69 -12.16
CA CYS A 123 -5.51 -31.44 -12.63
C CYS A 123 -5.59 -30.50 -13.84
N THR A 124 -4.67 -29.52 -13.98
CA THR A 124 -4.63 -28.64 -15.17
C THR A 124 -4.10 -29.41 -16.37
N GLU A 125 -3.10 -30.28 -16.19
CA GLU A 125 -2.50 -31.06 -17.28
C GLU A 125 -3.52 -31.96 -18.00
N VAL A 126 -4.49 -32.52 -17.28
CA VAL A 126 -5.52 -33.41 -17.86
C VAL A 126 -6.84 -32.71 -18.21
N CYS A 127 -7.00 -31.43 -17.87
CA CYS A 127 -8.23 -30.71 -18.17
C CYS A 127 -8.33 -30.48 -19.69
N PRO A 128 -9.38 -31.00 -20.36
CA PRO A 128 -9.54 -30.86 -21.80
C PRO A 128 -10.07 -29.48 -22.22
N VAL A 129 -10.41 -28.62 -21.26
CA VAL A 129 -11.01 -27.31 -21.51
C VAL A 129 -9.94 -26.22 -21.42
N GLU A 130 -9.89 -25.37 -22.44
CA GLU A 130 -9.08 -24.16 -22.45
C GLU A 130 -9.99 -22.93 -22.47
N VAL A 131 -9.65 -21.96 -21.63
CA VAL A 131 -10.39 -20.71 -21.49
C VAL A 131 -9.41 -19.55 -21.41
N ALA A 132 -9.85 -18.38 -21.87
CA ALA A 132 -9.06 -17.17 -21.74
C ALA A 132 -8.75 -16.89 -20.25
N SER A 133 -7.48 -16.61 -19.95
CA SER A 133 -7.03 -16.30 -18.59
C SER A 133 -7.64 -14.99 -18.12
N ARG A 134 -8.48 -15.02 -17.08
CA ARG A 134 -9.05 -13.80 -16.48
C ARG A 134 -7.96 -12.94 -15.82
N PHE A 135 -6.93 -13.57 -15.27
CA PHE A 135 -5.80 -12.88 -14.63
C PHE A 135 -4.92 -12.15 -15.65
N ASP A 136 -4.78 -12.71 -16.85
CA ASP A 136 -4.01 -12.11 -17.94
C ASP A 136 -4.89 -11.33 -18.93
N GLU A 137 -6.06 -10.86 -18.49
CA GLU A 137 -6.97 -10.03 -19.30
C GLU A 137 -7.37 -10.67 -20.65
N GLY A 138 -7.37 -12.00 -20.71
CA GLY A 138 -7.67 -12.80 -21.89
C GLY A 138 -6.53 -12.93 -22.90
N LEU A 139 -5.35 -12.35 -22.63
CA LEU A 139 -4.14 -12.51 -23.45
C LEU A 139 -3.53 -13.92 -23.31
N GLY A 140 -3.65 -14.52 -22.13
CA GLY A 140 -3.21 -15.89 -21.83
C GLY A 140 -4.33 -16.92 -21.93
N GLN A 141 -3.96 -18.19 -21.88
CA GLN A 141 -4.90 -19.32 -21.74
C GLN A 141 -4.75 -19.95 -20.35
N GLN A 142 -5.84 -20.44 -19.79
CA GLN A 142 -5.90 -21.21 -18.55
C GLN A 142 -6.86 -22.39 -18.71
N LYS A 143 -6.86 -23.31 -17.75
CA LYS A 143 -7.78 -24.47 -17.77
C LYS A 143 -9.07 -24.18 -17.00
N ALA A 144 -10.09 -25.02 -17.16
CA ALA A 144 -11.33 -24.88 -16.38
C ALA A 144 -11.14 -25.21 -14.89
N ILE A 145 -10.11 -25.98 -14.52
CA ILE A 145 -9.63 -26.10 -13.14
C ILE A 145 -8.22 -25.53 -13.11
N ASP A 146 -8.02 -24.40 -12.45
CA ASP A 146 -6.73 -23.69 -12.43
C ASP A 146 -6.55 -22.91 -11.12
N THR A 147 -5.35 -22.35 -10.92
CA THR A 147 -5.13 -21.30 -9.92
C THR A 147 -5.61 -19.97 -10.47
N SER A 148 -6.36 -19.21 -9.68
CA SER A 148 -6.90 -17.91 -10.12
C SER A 148 -5.84 -16.84 -10.37
N ASN A 149 -4.64 -16.98 -9.80
CA ASN A 149 -3.44 -16.25 -10.14
C ASN A 149 -2.20 -17.09 -9.78
N PRO A 150 -1.03 -16.85 -10.41
CA PRO A 150 0.16 -17.66 -10.22
C PRO A 150 0.84 -17.50 -8.85
N TYR A 151 0.42 -16.52 -8.03
CA TYR A 151 1.10 -16.11 -6.79
C TYR A 151 0.33 -16.46 -5.50
N VAL A 152 -0.98 -16.73 -5.57
CA VAL A 152 -1.56 -18.00 -5.11
C VAL A 152 -1.02 -18.62 -3.81
N THR A 153 -1.21 -18.07 -2.60
CA THR A 153 -0.74 -18.74 -1.36
C THR A 153 -1.84 -18.89 -0.29
N PRO A 154 -2.12 -20.12 0.20
CA PRO A 154 -1.64 -21.41 -0.33
C PRO A 154 -2.09 -21.62 -1.78
N ARG A 155 -1.29 -22.35 -2.58
CA ARG A 155 -1.56 -22.57 -4.01
C ARG A 155 -2.73 -23.52 -4.21
N GLN A 156 -3.94 -22.97 -4.13
CA GLN A 156 -5.19 -23.70 -4.26
C GLN A 156 -5.77 -23.56 -5.67
N TYR A 157 -6.22 -24.70 -6.21
CA TYR A 157 -6.94 -24.76 -7.48
C TYR A 157 -8.44 -24.56 -7.23
N ALA A 158 -9.13 -23.99 -8.20
CA ALA A 158 -10.59 -23.86 -8.19
C ALA A 158 -11.15 -24.21 -9.57
N ILE A 159 -12.37 -24.75 -9.59
CA ILE A 159 -13.10 -25.07 -10.82
C ILE A 159 -13.93 -23.85 -11.24
N ASP A 160 -13.75 -23.41 -12.49
CA ASP A 160 -14.70 -22.54 -13.17
C ASP A 160 -15.90 -23.39 -13.63
N TRP A 161 -16.94 -23.39 -12.80
CA TRP A 161 -18.17 -24.15 -13.04
C TRP A 161 -18.91 -23.74 -14.31
N GLU A 162 -18.72 -22.53 -14.83
CA GLU A 162 -19.34 -22.09 -16.09
C GLU A 162 -18.70 -22.74 -17.31
N LYS A 163 -17.46 -23.25 -17.16
CA LYS A 163 -16.64 -23.78 -18.26
C LYS A 163 -16.35 -25.28 -18.12
N CYS A 164 -16.46 -25.81 -16.90
CA CYS A 164 -16.21 -27.22 -16.61
C CYS A 164 -17.22 -28.14 -17.34
N THR A 165 -16.71 -29.21 -17.97
CA THR A 165 -17.52 -30.23 -18.65
C THR A 165 -17.96 -31.38 -17.75
N LEU A 166 -17.56 -31.37 -16.47
CA LEU A 166 -17.82 -32.44 -15.49
C LEU A 166 -17.34 -33.84 -15.95
N CYS A 167 -16.27 -33.90 -16.74
CA CYS A 167 -15.75 -35.17 -17.29
C CYS A 167 -15.10 -36.09 -16.24
N GLY A 168 -14.68 -35.57 -15.08
CA GLY A 168 -14.08 -36.37 -14.00
C GLY A 168 -12.59 -36.69 -14.15
N GLU A 169 -11.95 -36.32 -15.25
CA GLU A 169 -10.52 -36.58 -15.49
C GLU A 169 -9.62 -36.02 -14.38
N CYS A 170 -9.87 -34.78 -13.96
CA CYS A 170 -9.14 -34.14 -12.87
C CYS A 170 -9.30 -34.88 -11.53
N VAL A 171 -10.50 -35.42 -11.24
CA VAL A 171 -10.77 -36.22 -10.03
C VAL A 171 -9.93 -37.48 -10.04
N SER A 172 -9.90 -38.19 -11.17
CA SER A 172 -9.14 -39.44 -11.32
C SER A 172 -7.63 -39.27 -11.13
N LYS A 173 -7.12 -38.08 -11.47
CA LYS A 173 -5.69 -37.74 -11.38
C LYS A 173 -5.30 -37.05 -10.09
N CYS A 174 -6.26 -36.58 -9.30
CA CYS A 174 -5.98 -35.92 -8.03
C CYS A 174 -5.42 -36.95 -7.03
N PRO A 175 -4.13 -36.85 -6.66
CA PRO A 175 -3.48 -37.89 -5.87
C PRO A 175 -3.92 -37.84 -4.39
N THR A 176 -4.53 -36.73 -4.00
CA THR A 176 -5.02 -36.41 -2.65
C THR A 176 -6.53 -36.51 -2.52
N GLN A 177 -7.25 -36.82 -3.61
CA GLN A 177 -8.71 -36.81 -3.69
C GLN A 177 -9.35 -35.50 -3.22
N ALA A 178 -8.63 -34.38 -3.36
CA ALA A 178 -9.10 -33.06 -2.98
C ALA A 178 -10.25 -32.55 -3.86
N ILE A 179 -10.43 -33.10 -5.08
CA ILE A 179 -11.41 -32.61 -6.04
C ILE A 179 -12.75 -33.33 -5.84
N ASN A 180 -13.79 -32.56 -5.55
CA ASN A 180 -15.16 -33.06 -5.38
C ASN A 180 -16.13 -32.28 -6.29
N LEU A 181 -16.57 -32.93 -7.38
CA LEU A 181 -17.49 -32.34 -8.34
C LEU A 181 -18.93 -32.17 -7.80
N GLU A 182 -19.26 -32.78 -6.67
CA GLU A 182 -20.57 -32.70 -6.02
C GLU A 182 -20.56 -31.79 -4.78
N GLN A 183 -19.46 -31.07 -4.52
CA GLN A 183 -19.34 -30.16 -3.39
C GLN A 183 -20.42 -29.08 -3.46
N LYS A 184 -21.22 -28.98 -2.40
CA LYS A 184 -22.32 -28.01 -2.27
C LYS A 184 -21.84 -26.69 -1.69
N GLU A 185 -22.55 -25.62 -2.03
CA GLU A 185 -22.41 -24.33 -1.36
C GLU A 185 -22.78 -24.43 0.12
N SER A 186 -22.18 -23.58 0.95
CA SER A 186 -22.44 -23.54 2.39
C SER A 186 -22.85 -22.14 2.84
N THR A 187 -23.87 -22.07 3.69
CA THR A 187 -24.33 -20.82 4.31
C THR A 187 -23.97 -20.82 5.79
N ARG A 188 -23.42 -19.71 6.29
CA ARG A 188 -23.07 -19.51 7.70
C ARG A 188 -23.52 -18.14 8.17
N GLN A 189 -23.88 -18.03 9.45
CA GLN A 189 -24.10 -16.74 10.11
C GLN A 189 -22.86 -16.34 10.91
N LEU A 190 -22.48 -15.07 10.82
CA LEU A 190 -21.38 -14.45 11.54
C LEU A 190 -21.93 -13.34 12.44
N HIS A 191 -21.38 -13.22 13.64
CA HIS A 191 -21.73 -12.17 14.59
C HIS A 191 -20.55 -11.22 14.74
N VAL A 192 -20.73 -9.95 14.37
CA VAL A 192 -19.64 -8.95 14.29
C VAL A 192 -20.10 -7.59 14.82
N GLY A 193 -19.17 -6.78 15.35
CA GLY A 193 -19.47 -5.45 15.86
C GLY A 193 -19.35 -4.36 14.79
N ALA A 194 -18.53 -4.59 13.77
CA ALA A 194 -18.32 -3.65 12.67
C ALA A 194 -18.11 -4.36 11.34
N VAL A 195 -18.34 -3.63 10.24
CA VAL A 195 -18.12 -4.08 8.87
C VAL A 195 -17.24 -3.06 8.14
N ILE A 196 -16.23 -3.54 7.40
CA ILE A 196 -15.37 -2.71 6.53
C ILE A 196 -15.55 -3.17 5.08
N VAL A 197 -15.99 -2.27 4.22
CA VAL A 197 -16.17 -2.50 2.78
C VAL A 197 -14.90 -2.10 2.02
N SER A 198 -14.24 -3.07 1.39
CA SER A 198 -12.95 -2.91 0.70
C SER A 198 -12.93 -3.64 -0.66
N THR A 199 -14.07 -3.64 -1.36
CA THR A 199 -14.30 -4.42 -2.59
C THR A 199 -13.57 -3.90 -3.83
N GLY A 200 -12.83 -2.79 -3.72
CA GLY A 200 -12.05 -2.21 -4.81
C GLY A 200 -12.93 -1.61 -5.91
N PHE A 201 -12.54 -1.84 -7.16
CA PHE A 201 -13.14 -1.24 -8.36
C PHE A 201 -13.12 -2.22 -9.54
N GLU A 202 -13.76 -1.85 -10.65
CA GLU A 202 -13.61 -2.52 -11.95
C GLU A 202 -12.93 -1.58 -12.95
N GLU A 203 -12.13 -2.13 -13.85
CA GLU A 203 -11.57 -1.36 -14.97
C GLU A 203 -12.68 -0.97 -15.95
N PHE A 204 -12.61 0.24 -16.48
CA PHE A 204 -13.55 0.69 -17.50
C PHE A 204 -13.45 -0.16 -18.77
N ASP A 205 -14.60 -0.70 -19.21
CA ASP A 205 -14.70 -1.44 -20.47
C ASP A 205 -14.60 -0.51 -21.70
N PRO A 206 -13.48 -0.53 -22.45
CA PRO A 206 -13.26 0.37 -23.57
C PRO A 206 -14.10 0.04 -24.80
N ARG A 207 -14.83 -1.09 -24.83
CA ARG A 207 -15.82 -1.38 -25.88
C ARG A 207 -16.92 -0.33 -25.92
N LEU A 208 -17.17 0.32 -24.78
CA LEU A 208 -18.10 1.46 -24.66
C LEU A 208 -17.54 2.75 -25.29
N ALA A 209 -16.22 2.82 -25.54
CA ALA A 209 -15.53 3.90 -26.23
C ALA A 209 -15.13 3.49 -27.65
N MET A 210 -16.13 3.13 -28.48
CA MET A 210 -15.97 2.58 -29.83
C MET A 210 -15.04 3.39 -30.75
N GLN A 211 -14.88 4.69 -30.51
CA GLN A 211 -13.98 5.56 -31.28
C GLN A 211 -12.50 5.16 -31.18
N TYR A 212 -12.10 4.40 -30.16
CA TYR A 212 -10.72 3.94 -29.98
C TYR A 212 -10.47 2.56 -30.58
N GLY A 213 -11.51 1.82 -30.97
CA GLY A 213 -11.36 0.55 -31.69
C GLY A 213 -10.80 -0.61 -30.86
N TYR A 214 -10.93 -0.58 -29.54
CA TYR A 214 -10.57 -1.72 -28.67
C TYR A 214 -11.32 -3.00 -29.09
N GLN A 215 -10.61 -4.13 -29.16
CA GLN A 215 -11.06 -5.43 -29.74
C GLN A 215 -11.48 -5.42 -31.21
N ARG A 216 -11.55 -4.24 -31.87
CA ARG A 216 -11.68 -4.13 -33.32
C ARG A 216 -10.32 -4.12 -34.00
N TYR A 217 -9.37 -3.42 -33.40
CA TYR A 217 -7.99 -3.29 -33.87
C TYR A 217 -7.07 -4.10 -32.95
N PRO A 218 -6.33 -5.10 -33.45
CA PRO A 218 -5.53 -5.96 -32.59
C PRO A 218 -4.44 -5.22 -31.79
N ASN A 219 -3.90 -4.13 -32.33
CA ASN A 219 -2.83 -3.36 -31.68
C ASN A 219 -3.34 -2.27 -30.72
N VAL A 220 -4.64 -2.23 -30.43
CA VAL A 220 -5.24 -1.38 -29.38
C VAL A 220 -5.46 -2.23 -28.14
N ILE A 221 -4.68 -1.99 -27.10
CA ILE A 221 -4.74 -2.68 -25.80
C ILE A 221 -5.05 -1.68 -24.68
N THR A 222 -5.41 -2.17 -23.51
CA THR A 222 -5.56 -1.43 -22.27
C THR A 222 -4.25 -1.36 -21.50
N SER A 223 -4.16 -0.44 -20.54
CA SER A 223 -3.02 -0.36 -19.63
C SER A 223 -2.84 -1.65 -18.81
N ILE A 224 -3.92 -2.27 -18.34
CA ILE A 224 -3.81 -3.52 -17.57
C ILE A 224 -3.35 -4.69 -18.45
N GLU A 225 -3.76 -4.78 -19.71
CA GLU A 225 -3.20 -5.74 -20.67
C GLU A 225 -1.71 -5.52 -20.88
N LEU A 226 -1.26 -4.26 -21.00
CA LEU A 226 0.15 -3.93 -21.10
C LEU A 226 0.93 -4.34 -19.83
N GLU A 227 0.38 -4.11 -18.64
CA GLU A 227 0.97 -4.57 -17.37
C GLU A 227 1.18 -6.09 -17.37
N ARG A 228 0.19 -6.86 -17.86
CA ARG A 228 0.32 -8.32 -18.00
C ARG A 228 1.38 -8.70 -19.02
N LEU A 229 1.51 -8.01 -20.16
CA LEU A 229 2.58 -8.25 -21.13
C LEU A 229 3.98 -7.93 -20.57
N LEU A 230 4.12 -6.84 -19.82
CA LEU A 230 5.40 -6.44 -19.23
C LEU A 230 5.79 -7.28 -18.01
N SER A 231 4.84 -8.01 -17.41
CA SER A 231 5.08 -8.86 -16.26
C SER A 231 5.90 -10.11 -16.62
N PRO A 232 6.98 -10.43 -15.87
CA PRO A 232 7.73 -11.67 -16.07
C PRO A 232 6.89 -12.95 -15.90
N GLY A 233 5.87 -12.90 -15.03
CA GLY A 233 4.89 -13.99 -14.84
C GLY A 233 3.62 -13.82 -15.67
N GLY A 234 3.65 -12.97 -16.70
CA GLY A 234 2.56 -12.79 -17.66
C GLY A 234 2.71 -13.65 -18.92
N PRO A 235 1.73 -13.57 -19.84
CA PRO A 235 1.62 -14.47 -20.98
C PRO A 235 2.77 -14.34 -22.00
N SER A 236 3.48 -13.21 -22.03
CA SER A 236 4.64 -12.97 -22.88
C SER A 236 5.98 -13.04 -22.14
N ALA A 237 5.99 -13.47 -20.86
CA ALA A 237 7.17 -13.54 -20.01
C ALA A 237 7.99 -12.23 -19.95
N GLY A 238 7.29 -11.09 -19.95
CA GLY A 238 7.90 -9.75 -19.91
C GLY A 238 8.30 -9.18 -21.27
N ALA A 239 7.95 -9.84 -22.38
CA ALA A 239 8.22 -9.32 -23.72
C ALA A 239 7.15 -8.30 -24.15
N LEU A 240 7.61 -7.16 -24.66
CA LEU A 240 6.78 -6.14 -25.30
C LEU A 240 6.47 -6.56 -26.74
N VAL A 241 5.23 -6.98 -27.01
CA VAL A 241 4.81 -7.54 -28.30
C VAL A 241 3.47 -7.00 -28.75
N ARG A 242 3.31 -6.83 -30.06
CA ARG A 242 2.05 -6.49 -30.72
C ARG A 242 1.15 -7.71 -30.80
N SER A 243 -0.14 -7.55 -30.49
CA SER A 243 -1.10 -8.66 -30.56
C SER A 243 -1.43 -9.09 -32.00
N SER A 244 -1.16 -8.26 -33.01
CA SER A 244 -1.39 -8.61 -34.43
C SER A 244 -0.37 -9.59 -35.00
N ASP A 245 0.92 -9.41 -34.71
CA ASP A 245 2.01 -10.11 -35.40
C ASP A 245 3.14 -10.62 -34.48
N GLY A 246 3.05 -10.37 -33.17
CA GLY A 246 4.03 -10.77 -32.17
C GLY A 246 5.34 -9.98 -32.19
N ARG A 247 5.47 -8.93 -33.02
CA ARG A 247 6.69 -8.11 -33.09
C ARG A 247 6.70 -7.05 -32.00
N ALA A 248 7.89 -6.60 -31.60
CA ALA A 248 8.02 -5.46 -30.70
C ALA A 248 7.61 -4.17 -31.46
N PRO A 249 6.73 -3.33 -30.89
CA PRO A 249 6.34 -2.06 -31.50
C PRO A 249 7.50 -1.05 -31.45
N ALA A 250 7.78 -0.41 -32.58
CA ALA A 250 8.72 0.70 -32.67
C ALA A 250 8.16 1.99 -32.06
N SER A 251 6.83 2.15 -32.03
CA SER A 251 6.17 3.33 -31.47
C SER A 251 4.85 3.01 -30.77
N ILE A 252 4.63 3.65 -29.62
CA ILE A 252 3.48 3.42 -28.72
C ILE A 252 2.84 4.75 -28.33
N ALA A 253 1.51 4.83 -28.43
CA ALA A 253 0.73 5.95 -27.94
C ALA A 253 -0.15 5.57 -26.74
N PHE A 254 -0.04 6.29 -25.63
CA PHE A 254 -0.93 6.20 -24.49
C PHE A 254 -2.05 7.23 -24.59
N LEU A 255 -3.29 6.79 -24.46
CA LEU A 255 -4.46 7.68 -24.48
C LEU A 255 -5.04 7.82 -23.08
N GLN A 256 -4.97 9.02 -22.52
CA GLN A 256 -5.50 9.30 -21.18
C GLN A 256 -7.02 9.50 -21.15
N CYS A 257 -7.58 9.38 -19.94
CA CYS A 257 -8.99 9.63 -19.65
C CYS A 257 -9.96 8.72 -20.41
N VAL A 258 -9.57 7.47 -20.66
CA VAL A 258 -10.46 6.47 -21.28
C VAL A 258 -11.41 5.94 -20.20
N GLY A 259 -12.67 6.35 -20.25
CA GLY A 259 -13.67 5.99 -19.23
C GLY A 259 -13.76 6.95 -18.05
N SER A 260 -13.10 8.10 -18.12
CA SER A 260 -13.16 9.15 -17.09
C SER A 260 -13.27 10.51 -17.77
N ARG A 261 -13.74 11.52 -17.02
CA ARG A 261 -13.83 12.92 -17.52
C ARG A 261 -14.59 12.99 -18.85
N ASP A 262 -15.70 12.24 -18.91
CA ASP A 262 -16.64 12.22 -20.02
C ASP A 262 -18.05 12.59 -19.52
N ARG A 263 -18.96 12.94 -20.42
CA ARG A 263 -20.32 13.39 -20.05
C ARG A 263 -21.13 12.39 -19.21
N ARG A 264 -20.79 11.10 -19.26
CA ARG A 264 -21.47 10.03 -18.50
C ARG A 264 -20.73 9.68 -17.21
N ARG A 265 -19.47 10.09 -17.08
CA ARG A 265 -18.55 9.81 -15.97
C ARG A 265 -17.71 11.06 -15.72
N ASP A 266 -18.35 12.04 -15.09
CA ASP A 266 -17.74 13.34 -14.81
C ASP A 266 -16.91 13.32 -13.52
N TYR A 267 -15.98 12.38 -13.49
CA TYR A 267 -15.00 12.22 -12.43
C TYR A 267 -13.66 11.81 -13.03
N CYS A 268 -12.60 12.03 -12.28
CA CYS A 268 -11.25 11.59 -12.63
C CYS A 268 -10.92 10.30 -11.89
N SER A 269 -10.34 9.32 -12.59
CA SER A 269 -9.92 8.07 -11.96
C SER A 269 -8.62 8.16 -11.16
N SER A 270 -8.07 9.37 -10.95
CA SER A 270 -6.93 9.72 -10.08
C SER A 270 -5.57 9.09 -10.40
N VAL A 271 -5.50 7.92 -11.03
CA VAL A 271 -4.27 7.12 -11.16
C VAL A 271 -3.73 7.00 -12.58
N CYS A 272 -4.58 7.24 -13.60
CA CYS A 272 -4.26 6.91 -14.98
C CYS A 272 -3.08 7.66 -15.59
N CYS A 273 -2.91 8.93 -15.21
CA CYS A 273 -1.72 9.68 -15.60
C CYS A 273 -0.44 9.02 -15.09
N MET A 274 -0.44 8.52 -13.85
CA MET A 274 0.78 8.03 -13.21
C MET A 274 1.15 6.62 -13.62
N PHE A 275 0.19 5.71 -13.80
CA PHE A 275 0.52 4.39 -14.34
C PHE A 275 1.01 4.49 -15.79
N ALA A 276 0.51 5.44 -16.58
CA ALA A 276 0.98 5.62 -17.95
C ALA A 276 2.41 6.18 -18.00
N VAL A 277 2.72 7.17 -17.16
CA VAL A 277 4.11 7.65 -16.98
C VAL A 277 5.02 6.50 -16.53
N LYS A 278 4.51 5.62 -15.67
CA LYS A 278 5.24 4.44 -15.21
C LYS A 278 5.53 3.44 -16.32
N GLU A 279 4.50 2.97 -17.00
CA GLU A 279 4.63 2.01 -18.11
C GLU A 279 5.52 2.58 -19.22
N ALA A 280 5.35 3.86 -19.58
CA ALA A 280 6.21 4.55 -20.54
C ALA A 280 7.68 4.58 -20.11
N THR A 281 7.95 4.90 -18.84
CA THR A 281 9.31 4.91 -18.28
C THR A 281 9.94 3.51 -18.28
N LEU A 282 9.17 2.49 -17.89
CA LEU A 282 9.62 1.10 -17.91
C LEU A 282 9.94 0.62 -19.34
N ILE A 283 9.11 0.99 -20.31
CA ILE A 283 9.35 0.72 -21.72
C ILE A 283 10.62 1.43 -22.18
N LYS A 284 10.80 2.73 -21.95
CA LYS A 284 12.02 3.45 -22.37
C LYS A 284 13.27 2.92 -21.70
N LYS A 285 13.18 2.39 -20.48
CA LYS A 285 14.30 1.76 -19.77
C LYS A 285 14.70 0.41 -20.39
N ALA A 286 13.73 -0.42 -20.77
CA ALA A 286 13.97 -1.76 -21.32
C ALA A 286 14.18 -1.76 -22.85
N TRP A 287 13.48 -0.88 -23.57
CA TRP A 287 13.55 -0.66 -25.02
C TRP A 287 13.76 0.84 -25.34
N PRO A 288 14.99 1.37 -25.19
CA PRO A 288 15.26 2.81 -25.35
C PRO A 288 14.91 3.38 -26.74
N GLN A 289 14.93 2.53 -27.77
CA GLN A 289 14.64 2.89 -29.16
C GLN A 289 13.15 2.98 -29.47
N THR A 290 12.27 2.52 -28.58
CA THR A 290 10.82 2.65 -28.78
C THR A 290 10.40 4.10 -28.53
N ASP A 291 9.70 4.68 -29.48
CA ASP A 291 9.09 6.00 -29.36
C ASP A 291 7.82 5.87 -28.51
N VAL A 292 7.74 6.60 -27.41
CA VAL A 292 6.60 6.51 -26.49
C VAL A 292 5.99 7.89 -26.29
N HIS A 293 4.69 7.99 -26.55
CA HIS A 293 3.96 9.26 -26.54
C HIS A 293 2.72 9.17 -25.66
N ILE A 294 2.55 10.08 -24.71
CA ILE A 294 1.37 10.19 -23.85
C ILE A 294 0.49 11.37 -24.32
N PHE A 295 -0.76 11.07 -24.71
CA PHE A 295 -1.78 12.05 -25.07
C PHE A 295 -2.75 12.30 -23.91
N PHE A 296 -2.79 13.53 -23.41
CA PHE A 296 -3.51 13.87 -22.17
C PHE A 296 -4.27 15.19 -22.24
N MET A 297 -5.24 15.40 -21.34
CA MET A 297 -5.93 16.71 -21.19
C MET A 297 -5.27 17.58 -20.12
N ASP A 298 -5.11 17.02 -18.93
CA ASP A 298 -4.38 17.61 -17.80
C ASP A 298 -3.55 16.49 -17.18
N LEU A 299 -2.26 16.74 -16.93
CA LEU A 299 -1.39 15.74 -16.34
C LEU A 299 -1.50 15.81 -14.81
N ARG A 300 -2.23 14.86 -14.22
CA ARG A 300 -2.57 14.88 -12.78
C ARG A 300 -1.54 14.17 -11.91
N ALA A 301 -0.36 14.78 -11.80
CA ALA A 301 0.73 14.31 -10.94
C ALA A 301 0.71 15.03 -9.58
N PHE A 302 -0.28 14.72 -8.73
CA PHE A 302 -0.58 15.45 -7.49
C PHE A 302 -0.03 14.81 -6.20
N GLY A 303 0.39 13.54 -6.24
CA GLY A 303 0.98 12.86 -5.09
C GLY A 303 2.41 13.32 -4.82
N LYS A 304 2.92 12.97 -3.64
CA LYS A 304 4.30 13.25 -3.23
C LYS A 304 5.28 12.58 -4.21
N GLY A 305 6.25 13.33 -4.72
CA GLY A 305 7.20 12.86 -5.74
C GLY A 305 6.64 12.67 -7.16
N TYR A 306 5.32 12.77 -7.39
CA TYR A 306 4.72 12.39 -8.68
C TYR A 306 5.09 13.35 -9.80
N TYR A 307 5.14 14.65 -9.51
CA TYR A 307 5.49 15.66 -10.52
C TYR A 307 6.94 15.51 -10.98
N ARG A 308 7.87 15.31 -10.03
CA ARG A 308 9.27 14.99 -10.30
C ARG A 308 9.41 13.71 -11.12
N TYR A 309 8.62 12.68 -10.82
CA TYR A 309 8.61 11.45 -11.60
C TYR A 309 8.20 11.67 -13.06
N TYR A 310 7.19 12.52 -13.29
CA TYR A 310 6.84 12.98 -14.63
C TYR A 310 7.99 13.73 -15.32
N GLU A 311 8.63 14.69 -14.64
CA GLU A 311 9.74 15.46 -15.21
C GLU A 311 10.88 14.55 -15.63
N ARG A 312 11.21 13.54 -14.80
CA ARG A 312 12.20 12.52 -15.16
C ARG A 312 11.79 11.70 -16.37
N ALA A 313 10.53 11.27 -16.47
CA ALA A 313 10.03 10.56 -17.65
C ALA A 313 10.22 11.38 -18.95
N ARG A 314 9.94 12.69 -18.89
CA ARG A 314 10.13 13.62 -20.02
C ARG A 314 11.61 13.86 -20.32
N ASP A 315 12.38 14.29 -19.31
CA ASP A 315 13.71 14.87 -19.49
C ASP A 315 14.83 13.84 -19.51
N GLU A 316 14.72 12.77 -18.71
CA GLU A 316 15.74 11.70 -18.62
C GLU A 316 15.47 10.55 -19.59
N PHE A 317 14.20 10.18 -19.78
CA PHE A 317 13.80 9.02 -20.59
C PHE A 317 13.27 9.37 -21.98
N GLY A 318 13.03 10.65 -22.28
CA GLY A 318 12.55 11.10 -23.59
C GLY A 318 11.17 10.55 -23.94
N VAL A 319 10.25 10.51 -22.96
CA VAL A 319 8.82 10.25 -23.21
C VAL A 319 8.18 11.54 -23.72
N ASP A 320 7.49 11.46 -24.85
CA ASP A 320 6.77 12.59 -25.42
C ASP A 320 5.43 12.79 -24.74
N PHE A 321 5.03 14.06 -24.56
CA PHE A 321 3.77 14.44 -23.95
C PHE A 321 3.05 15.43 -24.87
N THR A 322 1.82 15.11 -25.29
CA THR A 322 1.00 16.04 -26.07
C THR A 322 -0.35 16.26 -25.40
N ARG A 323 -0.65 17.53 -25.17
CA ARG A 323 -1.91 17.94 -24.58
C ARG A 323 -3.03 17.88 -25.62
N CYS A 324 -3.70 16.75 -25.72
CA CYS A 324 -4.97 16.64 -26.43
C CYS A 324 -5.80 15.46 -25.90
N ARG A 325 -7.13 15.56 -26.05
CA ARG A 325 -7.99 14.38 -26.01
C ARG A 325 -8.09 13.82 -27.43
N VAL A 326 -7.55 12.63 -27.65
CA VAL A 326 -7.63 11.97 -28.95
C VAL A 326 -9.11 11.75 -29.34
N PRO A 327 -9.57 12.26 -30.50
CA PRO A 327 -10.97 12.13 -30.89
C PRO A 327 -11.32 10.71 -31.37
N VAL A 328 -10.43 10.10 -32.15
CA VAL A 328 -10.66 8.81 -32.82
C VAL A 328 -9.32 8.14 -33.17
N VAL A 329 -9.31 6.81 -33.11
CA VAL A 329 -8.22 5.95 -33.63
C VAL A 329 -8.71 5.29 -34.91
N LYS A 330 -7.87 5.29 -35.96
CA LYS A 330 -8.12 4.55 -37.20
C LYS A 330 -6.95 3.60 -37.47
N GLU A 331 -7.24 2.39 -37.93
CA GLU A 331 -6.19 1.45 -38.37
C GLU A 331 -5.91 1.64 -39.87
N ASP A 332 -4.64 1.60 -40.24
CA ASP A 332 -4.21 1.43 -41.63
C ASP A 332 -4.31 -0.06 -42.02
N PRO A 333 -5.19 -0.43 -42.96
CA PRO A 333 -5.44 -1.83 -43.31
C PRO A 333 -4.24 -2.53 -43.98
N GLN A 334 -3.19 -1.81 -44.39
CA GLN A 334 -2.03 -2.41 -45.05
C GLN A 334 -0.99 -2.95 -44.06
N ASN A 335 -0.82 -2.29 -42.91
CA ASN A 335 0.27 -2.55 -41.96
C ASN A 335 -0.19 -2.68 -40.49
N HIS A 336 -1.50 -2.53 -40.23
CA HIS A 336 -2.10 -2.57 -38.90
C HIS A 336 -1.60 -1.47 -37.94
N ASN A 337 -0.99 -0.41 -38.46
CA ASN A 337 -0.59 0.74 -37.66
C ASN A 337 -1.82 1.62 -37.37
N LEU A 338 -1.74 2.31 -36.24
CA LEU A 338 -2.82 3.09 -35.67
C LEU A 338 -2.55 4.57 -35.90
N VAL A 339 -3.48 5.21 -36.59
CA VAL A 339 -3.43 6.59 -37.03
C VAL A 339 -4.27 7.43 -36.10
N LEU A 340 -3.64 8.44 -35.50
CA LEU A 340 -4.26 9.47 -34.67
C LEU A 340 -4.29 10.77 -35.45
N THR A 341 -5.40 11.50 -35.42
CA THR A 341 -5.48 12.87 -35.93
C THR A 341 -5.91 13.77 -34.78
N VAL A 342 -5.00 14.63 -34.35
CA VAL A 342 -5.15 15.47 -33.15
C VAL A 342 -4.87 16.92 -33.51
N ALA A 343 -5.41 17.85 -32.74
CA ALA A 343 -4.97 19.25 -32.85
C ALA A 343 -3.62 19.40 -32.13
N SER A 344 -2.65 20.02 -32.78
CA SER A 344 -1.47 20.58 -32.11
C SER A 344 -1.87 21.76 -31.21
N GLU A 345 -0.93 22.25 -30.41
CA GLU A 345 -1.20 23.33 -29.45
C GLU A 345 -1.66 24.63 -30.12
N ASP A 346 -1.22 24.91 -31.35
CA ASP A 346 -1.65 26.03 -32.20
C ASP A 346 -3.01 25.77 -32.92
N GLY A 347 -3.67 24.66 -32.62
CA GLY A 347 -4.94 24.26 -33.22
C GLY A 347 -4.84 23.58 -34.59
N ALA A 348 -3.65 23.45 -35.18
CA ALA A 348 -3.49 22.79 -36.49
C ALA A 348 -3.70 21.27 -36.40
N PRO A 349 -4.32 20.62 -37.40
CA PRO A 349 -4.47 19.17 -37.39
C PRO A 349 -3.12 18.49 -37.67
N THR A 350 -2.65 17.68 -36.74
CA THR A 350 -1.46 16.83 -36.90
C THR A 350 -1.85 15.36 -36.94
N ARG A 351 -1.20 14.62 -37.84
CA ARG A 351 -1.42 13.19 -38.04
C ARG A 351 -0.22 12.43 -37.49
N HIS A 352 -0.47 11.52 -36.57
CA HIS A 352 0.53 10.63 -35.98
C HIS A 352 0.22 9.19 -36.33
N GLN A 353 1.25 8.34 -36.44
CA GLN A 353 1.11 6.92 -36.73
C GLN A 353 1.93 6.13 -35.71
N PHE A 354 1.27 5.19 -35.04
CA PHE A 354 1.85 4.34 -33.99
C PHE A 354 1.66 2.87 -34.34
N GLU A 355 2.56 2.00 -33.88
CA GLU A 355 2.41 0.56 -34.07
C GLU A 355 1.54 -0.09 -32.99
N MET A 356 1.37 0.58 -31.85
CA MET A 356 0.52 0.17 -30.73
C MET A 356 -0.13 1.38 -30.07
N VAL A 357 -1.37 1.22 -29.60
CA VAL A 357 -2.07 2.20 -28.77
C VAL A 357 -2.47 1.54 -27.46
N VAL A 358 -2.16 2.19 -26.36
CA VAL A 358 -2.50 1.78 -25.00
C VAL A 358 -3.58 2.72 -24.47
N LEU A 359 -4.73 2.17 -24.13
CA LEU A 359 -5.84 2.88 -23.52
C LEU A 359 -5.63 2.91 -22.01
N SER A 360 -5.33 4.08 -21.46
CA SER A 360 -5.24 4.27 -20.01
C SER A 360 -6.65 4.31 -19.42
N VAL A 361 -7.17 3.11 -19.12
CA VAL A 361 -8.54 2.90 -18.62
C VAL A 361 -8.70 3.42 -17.19
N GLY A 362 -9.88 3.97 -16.91
CA GLY A 362 -10.22 4.50 -15.61
C GLY A 362 -10.86 3.46 -14.69
N GLN A 363 -10.73 3.67 -13.38
CA GLN A 363 -11.47 2.94 -12.35
C GLN A 363 -12.97 3.31 -12.41
N THR A 364 -13.86 2.31 -12.41
CA THR A 364 -15.32 2.44 -12.30
C THR A 364 -15.87 1.55 -11.18
N SER A 365 -17.09 1.85 -10.72
CA SER A 365 -17.84 0.94 -9.84
C SER A 365 -18.41 -0.24 -10.62
N ALA A 366 -18.45 -1.42 -10.00
CA ALA A 366 -19.10 -2.59 -10.59
C ALA A 366 -20.62 -2.39 -10.67
N PRO A 367 -21.32 -2.84 -11.73
CA PRO A 367 -22.77 -2.70 -11.84
C PRO A 367 -23.54 -3.28 -10.65
N GLN A 368 -23.10 -4.42 -10.13
CA GLN A 368 -23.73 -5.10 -8.99
C GLN A 368 -23.37 -4.47 -7.63
N PHE A 369 -22.40 -3.55 -7.59
CA PHE A 369 -21.96 -2.94 -6.33
C PHE A 369 -23.07 -2.10 -5.68
N ARG A 370 -23.93 -1.45 -6.48
CA ARG A 370 -25.08 -0.70 -5.95
C ARG A 370 -26.07 -1.63 -5.23
N GLU A 371 -26.38 -2.78 -5.81
CA GLU A 371 -27.25 -3.78 -5.17
C GLU A 371 -26.62 -4.33 -3.89
N PHE A 372 -25.31 -4.51 -3.90
CA PHE A 372 -24.56 -4.92 -2.71
C PHE A 372 -24.63 -3.86 -1.59
N CYS A 373 -24.39 -2.58 -1.87
CA CYS A 373 -24.53 -1.51 -0.87
C CYS A 373 -25.97 -1.41 -0.33
N GLN A 374 -26.98 -1.62 -1.16
CA GLN A 374 -28.38 -1.67 -0.71
C GLN A 374 -28.61 -2.80 0.31
N LYS A 375 -28.03 -3.99 0.11
CA LYS A 375 -28.09 -5.08 1.11
C LYS A 375 -27.42 -4.69 2.42
N LEU A 376 -26.39 -3.86 2.37
CA LEU A 376 -25.72 -3.33 3.56
C LEU A 376 -26.42 -2.11 4.16
N GLY A 377 -27.45 -1.54 3.52
CA GLY A 377 -28.07 -0.28 3.94
C GLY A 377 -27.14 0.92 3.83
N VAL A 378 -26.19 0.89 2.89
CA VAL A 378 -25.21 1.96 2.64
C VAL A 378 -25.60 2.74 1.39
N GLU A 379 -25.55 4.06 1.47
CA GLU A 379 -25.80 4.96 0.34
C GLU A 379 -24.67 4.89 -0.69
N VAL A 380 -25.06 5.03 -1.94
CA VAL A 380 -24.16 5.00 -3.10
C VAL A 380 -24.25 6.36 -3.77
N GLY A 381 -23.10 6.96 -4.04
CA GLY A 381 -23.00 8.22 -4.77
C GLY A 381 -23.47 8.08 -6.22
N GLN A 382 -23.59 9.21 -6.92
CA GLN A 382 -24.11 9.21 -8.29
C GLN A 382 -23.24 8.40 -9.28
N TRP A 383 -21.94 8.29 -9.01
CA TRP A 383 -20.97 7.53 -9.80
C TRP A 383 -20.89 6.04 -9.44
N GLY A 384 -21.76 5.58 -8.53
CA GLY A 384 -21.86 4.18 -8.16
C GLY A 384 -20.88 3.70 -7.08
N PHE A 385 -20.02 4.58 -6.55
CA PHE A 385 -19.16 4.29 -5.39
C PHE A 385 -19.89 4.55 -4.06
N CYS A 386 -19.37 4.01 -2.95
CA CYS A 386 -19.94 4.30 -1.62
C CYS A 386 -19.91 5.80 -1.33
N ARG A 387 -21.03 6.33 -0.82
CA ARG A 387 -21.09 7.70 -0.33
C ARG A 387 -20.49 7.76 1.08
N THR A 388 -19.59 8.70 1.32
CA THR A 388 -19.01 8.95 2.64
C THR A 388 -19.63 10.18 3.30
N GLN A 389 -19.49 10.27 4.62
CA GLN A 389 -19.91 11.44 5.40
C GLN A 389 -19.02 12.67 5.13
N PRO A 390 -19.53 13.89 5.32
CA PRO A 390 -18.71 15.10 5.29
C PRO A 390 -17.49 14.97 6.22
N PHE A 391 -16.34 15.48 5.77
CA PHE A 391 -15.06 15.42 6.48
C PHE A 391 -14.48 14.02 6.73
N SER A 392 -15.08 12.97 6.13
CA SER A 392 -14.62 11.59 6.27
C SER A 392 -14.51 10.90 4.91
N THR A 393 -13.43 10.16 4.70
CA THR A 393 -13.26 9.30 3.51
C THR A 393 -13.61 7.83 3.78
N VAL A 394 -13.95 7.49 5.03
CA VAL A 394 -14.13 6.10 5.48
C VAL A 394 -15.48 5.83 6.15
N GLU A 395 -16.15 6.85 6.69
CA GLU A 395 -17.46 6.68 7.34
C GLU A 395 -18.57 6.68 6.30
N THR A 396 -19.46 5.67 6.36
CA THR A 396 -20.60 5.55 5.43
C THR A 396 -21.87 6.19 5.99
N SER A 397 -22.97 6.09 5.26
CA SER A 397 -24.30 6.50 5.73
C SER A 397 -24.86 5.66 6.87
N ARG A 398 -24.24 4.50 7.20
CA ARG A 398 -24.70 3.59 8.25
C ARG A 398 -23.61 3.39 9.30
N GLU A 399 -23.89 3.76 10.54
CA GLU A 399 -22.99 3.56 11.67
C GLU A 399 -22.57 2.09 11.80
N GLY A 400 -21.32 1.87 12.23
CA GLY A 400 -20.72 0.54 12.31
C GLY A 400 -20.28 -0.06 10.97
N ILE A 401 -20.58 0.59 9.84
CA ILE A 401 -20.08 0.21 8.51
C ILE A 401 -19.14 1.29 7.97
N CYS A 402 -17.89 0.89 7.73
CA CYS A 402 -16.86 1.72 7.13
C CYS A 402 -16.57 1.29 5.69
N VAL A 403 -15.92 2.14 4.91
CA VAL A 403 -15.43 1.86 3.55
C VAL A 403 -13.97 2.30 3.42
N CYS A 404 -13.19 1.61 2.59
CA CYS A 404 -11.82 2.03 2.26
C CYS A 404 -11.39 1.58 0.87
N GLY A 405 -10.35 2.23 0.35
CA GLY A 405 -9.79 1.95 -0.97
C GLY A 405 -10.73 2.38 -2.08
N SER A 406 -10.57 1.81 -3.28
CA SER A 406 -11.36 2.26 -4.43
C SER A 406 -12.87 2.03 -4.35
N ALA A 407 -13.37 1.36 -3.30
CA ALA A 407 -14.81 1.22 -3.05
C ALA A 407 -15.50 2.56 -2.71
N SER A 408 -14.78 3.51 -2.10
CA SER A 408 -15.27 4.88 -1.83
C SER A 408 -14.99 5.86 -2.98
N GLY A 409 -14.13 5.50 -3.93
CA GLY A 409 -13.83 6.32 -5.11
C GLY A 409 -12.40 6.13 -5.61
N PRO A 410 -12.08 6.60 -6.83
CA PRO A 410 -10.83 6.27 -7.50
C PRO A 410 -9.57 6.82 -6.81
N LYS A 411 -8.59 5.95 -6.56
CA LYS A 411 -7.34 6.28 -5.88
C LYS A 411 -6.22 5.26 -6.11
N ASP A 412 -5.01 5.63 -5.69
CA ASP A 412 -3.83 4.76 -5.77
C ASP A 412 -3.63 3.93 -4.49
N ILE A 413 -2.53 3.16 -4.46
CA ILE A 413 -2.19 2.25 -3.36
C ILE A 413 -1.90 3.01 -2.05
N ALA A 414 -1.20 4.15 -2.10
CA ALA A 414 -0.79 4.87 -0.90
C ALA A 414 -2.02 5.44 -0.17
N ASP A 415 -2.90 6.12 -0.91
CA ASP A 415 -4.16 6.64 -0.36
C ASP A 415 -5.08 5.49 0.09
N THR A 416 -5.03 4.33 -0.60
CA THR A 416 -5.76 3.12 -0.18
C THR A 416 -5.27 2.54 1.15
N ILE A 417 -3.96 2.47 1.37
CA ILE A 417 -3.37 1.98 2.62
C ILE A 417 -3.71 2.92 3.77
N VAL A 418 -3.67 4.23 3.53
CA VAL A 418 -4.11 5.24 4.51
C VAL A 418 -5.58 5.05 4.88
N GLU A 419 -6.48 4.95 3.89
CA GLU A 419 -7.90 4.71 4.17
C GLU A 419 -8.15 3.38 4.88
N ALA A 420 -7.37 2.33 4.61
CA ALA A 420 -7.50 1.05 5.30
C ALA A 420 -7.20 1.19 6.81
N GLY A 421 -6.10 1.86 7.17
CA GLY A 421 -5.78 2.16 8.57
C GLY A 421 -6.80 3.07 9.23
N ALA A 422 -7.31 4.08 8.50
CA ALA A 422 -8.36 4.96 8.98
C ALA A 422 -9.69 4.23 9.23
N ALA A 423 -10.11 3.34 8.32
CA ALA A 423 -11.30 2.52 8.46
C ALA A 423 -11.17 1.52 9.61
N ALA A 424 -10.00 0.94 9.83
CA ALA A 424 -9.72 0.09 10.99
C ALA A 424 -9.83 0.89 12.30
N SER A 425 -9.26 2.10 12.34
CA SER A 425 -9.40 3.02 13.49
C SER A 425 -10.86 3.39 13.78
N GLU A 426 -11.65 3.63 12.74
CA GLU A 426 -13.06 4.00 12.85
C GLU A 426 -13.92 2.81 13.30
N ALA A 427 -13.73 1.64 12.68
CA ALA A 427 -14.44 0.41 13.03
C ALA A 427 -14.22 0.01 14.49
N SER A 428 -13.02 0.27 15.02
CA SER A 428 -12.65 -0.07 16.41
C SER A 428 -13.56 0.58 17.47
N LYS A 429 -14.19 1.73 17.18
CA LYS A 429 -15.14 2.40 18.10
C LYS A 429 -16.35 1.53 18.44
N TRP A 430 -16.70 0.62 17.53
CA TRP A 430 -17.89 -0.23 17.61
C TRP A 430 -17.61 -1.61 18.19
N LEU A 431 -16.35 -1.94 18.46
CA LEU A 431 -15.96 -3.23 19.01
C LEU A 431 -15.84 -3.19 20.54
N SER A 432 -15.99 -4.36 21.17
CA SER A 432 -15.54 -4.51 22.56
C SER A 432 -14.02 -4.66 22.63
N PRO A 433 -13.40 -4.35 23.79
CA PRO A 433 -11.98 -4.63 23.99
C PRO A 433 -11.65 -6.09 23.66
N PRO A 434 -10.53 -6.34 22.96
CA PRO A 434 -10.17 -7.68 22.54
C PRO A 434 -10.04 -8.59 23.76
N ALA A 435 -10.52 -9.84 23.64
CA ALA A 435 -10.32 -10.84 24.68
C ALA A 435 -8.82 -11.02 24.94
N ALA A 436 -8.41 -11.11 26.22
CA ALA A 436 -7.02 -11.31 26.58
C ALA A 436 -6.42 -12.45 25.74
N ARG A 437 -5.32 -12.15 25.02
CA ARG A 437 -4.64 -13.07 24.11
C ARG A 437 -4.57 -14.44 24.79
N LYS A 438 -5.10 -15.49 24.14
CA LYS A 438 -4.90 -16.87 24.59
C LYS A 438 -3.41 -17.19 24.40
N THR A 439 -2.56 -16.71 25.29
CA THR A 439 -1.19 -17.18 25.39
C THR A 439 -1.29 -18.64 25.79
N GLU A 440 -1.09 -19.54 24.82
CA GLU A 440 -0.77 -20.92 25.13
C GLU A 440 0.38 -20.88 26.14
N LYS A 441 0.15 -21.47 27.31
CA LYS A 441 1.22 -21.64 28.30
C LYS A 441 2.31 -22.47 27.63
N LYS A 442 3.41 -21.83 27.22
CA LYS A 442 4.65 -22.55 26.92
C LYS A 442 5.02 -23.34 28.17
N GLU A 443 5.11 -24.66 28.05
CA GLU A 443 5.59 -25.54 29.12
C GLU A 443 7.01 -25.12 29.53
N GLU A 444 7.30 -25.22 30.84
CA GLU A 444 8.61 -24.88 31.40
C GLU A 444 9.73 -25.64 30.66
N GLU A 445 10.67 -24.86 30.12
CA GLU A 445 11.74 -25.35 29.27
C GLU A 445 12.77 -26.18 30.06
N LYS A 446 13.24 -27.28 29.45
CA LYS A 446 14.34 -28.09 29.96
C LYS A 446 15.67 -27.46 29.60
N GLU A 447 16.59 -27.39 30.56
CA GLU A 447 18.00 -27.06 30.33
C GLU A 447 18.58 -27.89 29.16
N VAL A 448 18.94 -27.21 28.08
CA VAL A 448 19.65 -27.81 26.95
C VAL A 448 21.13 -27.85 27.29
N GLY A 449 21.55 -28.92 27.97
CA GLY A 449 22.97 -29.26 28.09
C GLY A 449 23.57 -29.64 26.73
N GLU A 450 24.88 -29.42 26.58
CA GLU A 450 25.73 -29.76 25.43
C GLU A 450 25.55 -31.21 24.92
N LYS A 451 24.50 -31.47 24.15
CA LYS A 451 24.28 -32.74 23.42
C LYS A 451 24.31 -32.43 21.94
N GLU A 452 25.03 -33.25 21.17
CA GLU A 452 25.03 -33.14 19.71
C GLU A 452 23.58 -33.11 19.18
N PRO A 453 23.25 -32.17 18.27
CA PRO A 453 21.91 -32.08 17.67
C PRO A 453 21.53 -33.39 16.97
N ARG A 454 20.34 -33.90 17.27
CA ARG A 454 19.81 -35.14 16.69
C ARG A 454 18.71 -34.77 15.70
N THR A 455 19.01 -34.89 14.41
CA THR A 455 18.11 -34.45 13.34
C THR A 455 17.35 -35.64 12.75
N ALA A 456 16.02 -35.52 12.63
CA ALA A 456 15.28 -36.37 11.70
C ALA A 456 15.12 -35.64 10.36
N ALA A 457 15.48 -36.32 9.28
CA ALA A 457 15.22 -35.85 7.93
C ALA A 457 13.92 -36.48 7.42
N LEU A 458 12.95 -35.67 7.04
CA LEU A 458 11.69 -36.12 6.48
C LEU A 458 11.64 -35.72 5.01
N LEU A 459 11.62 -36.71 4.11
CA LEU A 459 11.64 -36.51 2.66
C LEU A 459 10.25 -36.82 2.10
N CYS A 460 9.63 -35.82 1.49
CA CYS A 460 8.31 -35.92 0.90
C CYS A 460 8.40 -36.46 -0.53
N GLY A 461 7.57 -37.43 -0.86
CA GLY A 461 7.34 -37.89 -2.24
C GLY A 461 6.44 -36.95 -3.03
N CYS A 462 5.62 -36.14 -2.35
CA CYS A 462 4.57 -35.30 -2.95
C CYS A 462 3.68 -36.11 -3.92
N GLY A 463 3.28 -37.31 -3.50
CA GLY A 463 2.47 -38.20 -4.33
C GLY A 463 3.17 -38.80 -5.54
N GLY A 464 4.51 -38.81 -5.55
CA GLY A 464 5.33 -39.29 -6.65
C GLY A 464 5.91 -38.16 -7.50
N GLU A 465 5.43 -36.92 -7.35
CA GLU A 465 5.95 -35.76 -8.10
C GLU A 465 7.44 -35.54 -7.86
N ILE A 466 7.88 -35.54 -6.60
CA ILE A 466 9.31 -35.36 -6.31
C ILE A 466 10.09 -36.58 -6.80
N GLY A 467 9.55 -37.78 -6.58
CA GLY A 467 10.12 -39.04 -7.05
C GLY A 467 10.22 -39.19 -8.58
N SER A 468 9.53 -38.35 -9.36
CA SER A 468 9.49 -38.45 -10.82
C SER A 468 10.82 -38.09 -11.49
N ALA A 469 11.60 -37.19 -10.89
CA ALA A 469 12.90 -36.74 -11.40
C ALA A 469 14.01 -36.75 -10.33
N LEU A 470 13.70 -37.19 -9.10
CA LEU A 470 14.65 -37.25 -7.99
C LEU A 470 14.55 -38.62 -7.31
N ASP A 471 15.65 -39.37 -7.31
CA ASP A 471 15.73 -40.65 -6.61
C ASP A 471 15.73 -40.41 -5.08
N LEU A 472 14.57 -40.63 -4.47
CA LEU A 472 14.36 -40.40 -3.03
C LEU A 472 15.02 -41.45 -2.16
N GLU A 473 15.26 -42.66 -2.66
CA GLU A 473 16.01 -43.70 -1.93
C GLU A 473 17.48 -43.31 -1.86
N GLN A 474 18.07 -42.95 -3.00
CA GLN A 474 19.44 -42.48 -3.05
C GLN A 474 19.64 -41.18 -2.25
N LEU A 475 18.68 -40.26 -2.31
CA LEU A 475 18.69 -39.04 -1.49
C LEU A 475 18.61 -39.36 0.00
N ALA A 476 17.74 -40.28 0.41
CA ALA A 476 17.62 -40.70 1.80
C ALA A 476 18.91 -41.33 2.32
N ASP A 477 19.56 -42.19 1.53
CA ASP A 477 20.84 -42.80 1.85
C ASP A 477 21.96 -41.76 2.00
N ASN A 478 21.99 -40.76 1.12
CA ASN A 478 22.98 -39.68 1.20
C ASN A 478 22.75 -38.81 2.43
N VAL A 479 21.50 -38.42 2.70
CA VAL A 479 21.14 -37.60 3.87
C VAL A 479 21.38 -38.38 5.16
N GLY A 480 21.12 -39.69 5.19
CA GLY A 480 21.36 -40.55 6.35
C GLY A 480 22.84 -40.70 6.71
N LYS A 481 23.76 -40.46 5.77
CA LYS A 481 25.21 -40.42 6.02
C LYS A 481 25.70 -39.09 6.56
N LEU A 482 24.87 -38.03 6.54
CA LEU A 482 25.27 -36.72 7.02
C LEU A 482 25.40 -36.72 8.56
N PRO A 483 26.39 -36.00 9.11
CA PRO A 483 26.59 -35.95 10.56
C PRO A 483 25.33 -35.51 11.31
N GLY A 484 24.97 -36.22 12.38
CA GLY A 484 23.87 -35.86 13.29
C GLY A 484 22.46 -36.15 12.76
N VAL A 485 22.33 -36.71 11.56
CA VAL A 485 21.08 -37.32 11.10
C VAL A 485 20.92 -38.67 11.81
N VAL A 486 19.86 -38.82 12.59
CA VAL A 486 19.61 -40.03 13.41
C VAL A 486 18.49 -40.89 12.85
N CYS A 487 17.70 -40.35 11.93
CA CYS A 487 16.57 -41.01 11.29
C CYS A 487 16.26 -40.27 9.98
N VAL A 488 15.96 -41.03 8.93
CA VAL A 488 15.44 -40.52 7.66
C VAL A 488 14.12 -41.23 7.38
N GLU A 489 13.04 -40.48 7.22
CA GLU A 489 11.73 -41.02 6.86
C GLU A 489 11.32 -40.49 5.50
N GLN A 490 11.01 -41.41 4.58
CA GLN A 490 10.37 -41.07 3.32
C GLN A 490 8.86 -41.24 3.50
N VAL A 491 8.12 -40.20 3.14
CA VAL A 491 6.65 -40.22 3.27
C VAL A 491 6.00 -39.71 2.00
N PRO A 492 4.81 -40.22 1.65
CA PRO A 492 4.13 -39.78 0.44
C PRO A 492 3.72 -38.30 0.52
N TYR A 493 3.25 -37.83 1.68
CA TYR A 493 2.79 -36.45 1.90
C TYR A 493 3.11 -35.94 3.30
N LEU A 494 4.04 -34.98 3.42
CA LEU A 494 4.31 -34.32 4.71
C LEU A 494 3.21 -33.35 5.14
N CYS A 495 2.37 -32.88 4.21
CA CYS A 495 1.26 -31.98 4.52
C CYS A 495 0.07 -32.67 5.21
N TYR A 496 0.09 -34.01 5.34
CA TYR A 496 -1.03 -34.80 5.86
C TYR A 496 -0.76 -35.21 7.31
N ALA A 497 -1.64 -34.78 8.22
CA ALA A 497 -1.55 -35.10 9.64
C ALA A 497 -1.54 -36.63 9.87
N GLU A 498 -2.35 -37.37 9.12
CA GLU A 498 -2.42 -38.84 9.17
C GLU A 498 -1.09 -39.50 8.81
N THR A 499 -0.41 -38.99 7.78
CA THR A 499 0.92 -39.48 7.37
C THR A 499 1.94 -39.22 8.46
N LEU A 500 1.92 -38.02 9.06
CA LEU A 500 2.81 -37.66 10.16
C LEU A 500 2.58 -38.51 11.42
N GLU A 501 1.33 -38.86 11.74
CA GLU A 501 1.03 -39.78 12.87
C GLU A 501 1.66 -41.16 12.68
N THR A 502 1.80 -41.66 11.43
CA THR A 502 2.44 -42.97 11.17
C THR A 502 3.95 -42.99 11.47
N ILE A 503 4.64 -41.85 11.34
CA ILE A 503 6.09 -41.72 11.57
C ILE A 503 6.41 -41.21 12.97
N LYS A 504 5.46 -40.55 13.64
CA LYS A 504 5.62 -39.89 14.94
C LYS A 504 6.32 -40.74 15.99
N LYS A 505 5.89 -42.00 16.15
CA LYS A 505 6.49 -42.91 17.14
C LYS A 505 7.96 -43.18 16.82
N ARG A 506 8.29 -43.45 15.55
CA ARG A 506 9.68 -43.71 15.11
C ARG A 506 10.55 -42.48 15.32
N VAL A 507 10.10 -41.31 14.85
CA VAL A 507 10.82 -40.03 15.04
C VAL A 507 11.06 -39.75 16.53
N LYS A 508 10.07 -39.98 17.38
CA LYS A 508 10.17 -39.76 18.83
C LYS A 508 11.13 -40.73 19.53
N GLU A 509 11.21 -41.99 19.10
CA GLU A 509 12.16 -42.99 19.61
C GLU A 509 13.62 -42.57 19.43
N HIS A 510 13.93 -41.83 18.36
CA HIS A 510 15.27 -41.33 18.08
C HIS A 510 15.67 -40.10 18.91
N LYS A 511 14.81 -39.60 19.80
CA LYS A 511 15.05 -38.42 20.66
C LYS A 511 15.56 -37.23 19.85
N VAL A 512 14.83 -36.90 18.78
CA VAL A 512 15.17 -35.82 17.86
C VAL A 512 15.06 -34.47 18.54
N SER A 513 15.92 -33.54 18.15
CA SER A 513 15.92 -32.15 18.60
C SER A 513 15.79 -31.15 17.45
N ARG A 514 15.85 -31.61 16.19
CA ARG A 514 15.76 -30.82 14.95
C ARG A 514 15.00 -31.59 13.87
N LEU A 515 14.32 -30.88 12.97
CA LEU A 515 13.68 -31.47 11.79
C LEU A 515 14.23 -30.83 10.50
N LEU A 516 14.74 -31.68 9.60
CA LEU A 516 15.11 -31.29 8.24
C LEU A 516 14.03 -31.81 7.29
N LEU A 517 13.40 -30.94 6.51
CA LEU A 517 12.32 -31.32 5.61
C LEU A 517 12.77 -31.13 4.17
N GLY A 518 12.62 -32.17 3.33
CA GLY A 518 12.69 -32.07 1.88
C GLY A 518 11.28 -32.14 1.29
N ALA A 519 10.71 -31.01 0.86
CA ALA A 519 9.29 -30.95 0.47
C ALA A 519 9.04 -29.89 -0.63
N CYS A 520 7.79 -29.48 -0.84
CA CYS A 520 7.45 -28.34 -1.69
C CYS A 520 7.25 -27.06 -0.87
N ALA A 521 7.20 -25.90 -1.53
CA ALA A 521 6.93 -24.62 -0.88
C ALA A 521 5.52 -24.50 -0.27
N CYS A 522 4.56 -25.32 -0.73
CA CYS A 522 3.13 -25.20 -0.36
C CYS A 522 2.73 -25.99 0.90
N ILE A 523 3.67 -26.41 1.74
CA ILE A 523 3.34 -27.26 2.89
C ILE A 523 2.54 -26.50 3.96
N ASN A 524 1.55 -27.19 4.55
CA ASN A 524 0.73 -26.63 5.62
C ASN A 524 1.57 -26.51 6.92
N LYS A 525 2.08 -25.30 7.19
CA LYS A 525 2.94 -25.01 8.35
C LYS A 525 2.28 -25.37 9.70
N PRO A 526 1.01 -25.03 9.99
CA PRO A 526 0.32 -25.50 11.19
C PRO A 526 0.37 -27.01 11.45
N VAL A 527 0.25 -27.83 10.39
CA VAL A 527 0.34 -29.30 10.51
C VAL A 527 1.75 -29.73 10.94
N LEU A 528 2.78 -29.11 10.36
CA LEU A 528 4.18 -29.37 10.71
C LEU A 528 4.55 -28.88 12.11
N ASP A 529 4.10 -27.69 12.48
CA ASP A 529 4.38 -27.09 13.79
C ASP A 529 3.74 -27.94 14.90
N ASN A 530 2.50 -28.42 14.68
CA ASN A 530 1.85 -29.39 15.57
C ASN A 530 2.62 -30.69 15.67
N PHE A 531 3.07 -31.26 14.56
CA PHE A 531 3.87 -32.48 14.58
C PHE A 531 5.19 -32.30 15.34
N ALA A 532 5.90 -31.19 15.08
CA ALA A 532 7.14 -30.84 15.77
C ALA A 532 6.93 -30.77 17.29
N ALA A 533 5.89 -30.07 17.74
CA ALA A 533 5.52 -30.01 19.15
C ALA A 533 5.26 -31.41 19.74
N GLN A 534 4.53 -32.27 19.02
CA GLN A 534 4.22 -33.63 19.48
C GLN A 534 5.46 -34.55 19.60
N VAL A 535 6.49 -34.34 18.77
CA VAL A 535 7.78 -35.06 18.84
C VAL A 535 8.81 -34.36 19.73
N GLY A 536 8.47 -33.20 20.31
CA GLY A 536 9.34 -32.46 21.24
C GLY A 536 10.42 -31.62 20.55
N VAL A 537 10.16 -31.16 19.32
CA VAL A 537 11.04 -30.25 18.57
C VAL A 537 10.38 -28.87 18.52
N ASP A 538 11.16 -27.82 18.81
CA ASP A 538 10.71 -26.44 18.62
C ASP A 538 10.42 -26.19 17.12
N PRO A 539 9.24 -25.67 16.73
CA PRO A 539 8.93 -25.30 15.34
C PRO A 539 9.96 -24.39 14.66
N GLU A 540 10.74 -23.61 15.42
CA GLU A 540 11.83 -22.77 14.89
C GLU A 540 13.09 -23.54 14.52
N LEU A 541 13.17 -24.80 14.96
CA LEU A 541 14.24 -25.74 14.65
C LEU A 541 13.86 -26.72 13.53
N ILE A 542 12.89 -26.31 12.71
CA ILE A 542 12.53 -26.92 11.44
C ILE A 542 13.21 -26.14 10.31
N LYS A 543 13.90 -26.84 9.41
CA LYS A 543 14.36 -26.25 8.15
C LYS A 543 13.86 -27.06 6.97
N MET A 544 13.19 -26.35 6.07
CA MET A 544 12.69 -26.92 4.83
C MET A 544 13.59 -26.54 3.66
N VAL A 545 13.88 -27.54 2.83
CA VAL A 545 14.43 -27.40 1.48
C VAL A 545 13.32 -27.70 0.49
N ASN A 546 13.14 -26.80 -0.45
CA ASN A 546 12.20 -26.96 -1.54
C ASN A 546 12.78 -27.90 -2.60
N LEU A 547 12.35 -29.15 -2.60
CA LEU A 547 12.73 -30.17 -3.57
C LEU A 547 11.85 -30.14 -4.83
N ARG A 548 10.66 -29.52 -4.80
CA ARG A 548 9.72 -29.58 -5.92
C ARG A 548 9.92 -28.43 -6.89
N GLU A 549 9.57 -27.20 -6.50
CA GLU A 549 9.61 -26.05 -7.39
C GLU A 549 11.06 -25.68 -7.76
N ASP A 550 11.97 -25.69 -6.78
CA ASP A 550 13.35 -25.21 -6.97
C ASP A 550 14.32 -26.27 -7.50
N ILE A 551 13.91 -27.54 -7.52
CA ILE A 551 14.77 -28.65 -7.95
C ILE A 551 14.09 -29.48 -9.03
N VAL A 552 13.06 -30.26 -8.68
CA VAL A 552 12.45 -31.22 -9.62
C VAL A 552 11.84 -30.54 -10.84
N TRP A 553 11.08 -29.46 -10.68
CA TRP A 553 10.42 -28.80 -11.82
C TRP A 553 11.38 -28.10 -12.78
N VAL A 554 12.47 -27.53 -12.27
CA VAL A 554 13.49 -26.85 -13.09
C VAL A 554 14.58 -27.79 -13.62
N HIS A 555 14.60 -29.04 -13.17
CA HIS A 555 15.58 -30.06 -13.56
C HIS A 555 14.93 -31.38 -14.01
N ARG A 556 13.68 -31.37 -14.51
CA ARG A 556 12.94 -32.58 -14.94
C ARG A 556 13.75 -33.49 -15.86
N ASP A 557 14.47 -32.91 -16.82
CA ASP A 557 15.26 -33.64 -17.81
C ASP A 557 16.72 -33.89 -17.36
N GLN A 558 17.06 -33.56 -16.11
CA GLN A 558 18.43 -33.59 -15.58
C GLN A 558 18.48 -34.20 -14.16
N PRO A 559 18.05 -35.46 -13.98
CA PRO A 559 17.91 -36.09 -12.66
C PRO A 559 19.22 -36.13 -11.85
N ASP A 560 20.37 -36.34 -12.50
CA ASP A 560 21.68 -36.31 -11.82
C ASP A 560 21.99 -34.93 -11.22
N LYS A 561 21.62 -33.86 -11.94
CA LYS A 561 21.80 -32.48 -11.45
C LYS A 561 20.76 -32.15 -10.37
N ALA A 562 19.52 -32.63 -10.52
CA ALA A 562 18.48 -32.51 -9.50
C ALA A 562 18.96 -33.14 -8.19
N LEU A 563 19.49 -34.37 -8.24
CA LEU A 563 20.02 -35.08 -7.09
C LEU A 563 21.24 -34.37 -6.48
N THR A 564 22.18 -33.92 -7.31
CA THR A 564 23.35 -33.15 -6.85
C THR A 564 22.93 -31.89 -6.08
N LYS A 565 21.99 -31.13 -6.66
CA LYS A 565 21.46 -29.91 -6.04
C LYS A 565 20.67 -30.21 -4.76
N ALA A 566 19.87 -31.28 -4.73
CA ALA A 566 19.11 -31.69 -3.55
C ALA A 566 20.03 -32.10 -2.39
N ASN A 567 21.06 -32.92 -2.66
CA ASN A 567 22.06 -33.28 -1.66
C ASN A 567 22.75 -32.03 -1.09
N CYS A 568 23.21 -31.12 -1.95
CA CYS A 568 23.85 -29.87 -1.56
C CYS A 568 22.94 -29.02 -0.67
N LEU A 569 21.71 -28.75 -1.10
CA LEU A 569 20.79 -27.89 -0.36
C LEU A 569 20.35 -28.51 0.97
N LEU A 570 20.15 -29.83 1.04
CA LEU A 570 19.85 -30.54 2.28
C LEU A 570 21.05 -30.58 3.24
N ALA A 571 22.27 -30.75 2.74
CA ALA A 571 23.48 -30.66 3.55
C ALA A 571 23.68 -29.26 4.14
N MET A 572 23.53 -28.21 3.32
CA MET A 572 23.54 -26.82 3.79
C MET A 572 22.42 -26.58 4.82
N ALA A 573 21.20 -27.03 4.55
CA ALA A 573 20.08 -26.85 5.46
C ALA A 573 20.25 -27.60 6.80
N LEU A 574 20.84 -28.80 6.78
CA LEU A 574 21.20 -29.55 7.97
C LEU A 574 22.24 -28.80 8.80
N GLU A 575 23.29 -28.32 8.14
CA GLU A 575 24.38 -27.61 8.82
C GLU A 575 23.89 -26.28 9.41
N TYR A 576 22.94 -25.62 8.75
CA TYR A 576 22.24 -24.45 9.28
C TYR A 576 21.58 -24.77 10.62
N ILE A 577 20.68 -25.77 10.68
CA ILE A 577 19.90 -26.08 11.89
C ILE A 577 20.68 -26.76 13.01
N ARG A 578 21.73 -27.52 12.66
CA ARG A 578 22.64 -28.12 13.65
C ARG A 578 23.29 -27.05 14.51
N GLN A 579 23.59 -25.90 13.91
CA GLN A 579 24.27 -24.81 14.60
C GLN A 579 23.31 -23.75 15.15
N GLN A 580 21.99 -23.89 14.97
CA GLN A 580 21.04 -22.96 15.57
C GLN A 580 20.79 -23.32 17.03
N ASP A 581 21.12 -22.37 17.90
CA ASP A 581 20.66 -22.30 19.28
C ASP A 581 19.97 -20.95 19.42
N TYR A 582 18.63 -20.95 19.38
CA TYR A 582 17.86 -19.73 19.60
C TYR A 582 17.55 -19.62 21.10
N PRO A 583 18.20 -18.73 21.86
CA PRO A 583 17.70 -18.36 23.17
C PRO A 583 16.27 -17.80 23.04
N PRO A 584 15.48 -17.82 24.14
CA PRO A 584 14.19 -17.15 24.17
C PRO A 584 14.31 -15.72 23.66
N ALA A 585 13.34 -15.28 22.86
CA ALA A 585 13.30 -13.90 22.41
C ALA A 585 13.22 -12.99 23.64
N SER A 586 14.07 -11.96 23.70
CA SER A 586 13.98 -10.98 24.77
C SER A 586 12.65 -10.23 24.65
N LEU A 587 12.00 -10.02 25.79
CA LEU A 587 10.79 -9.22 25.89
C LEU A 587 11.17 -7.84 26.44
N THR A 588 10.73 -6.79 25.76
CA THR A 588 10.87 -5.41 26.21
C THR A 588 9.50 -4.84 26.48
N SER A 589 9.28 -4.20 27.62
CA SER A 589 8.00 -3.54 27.92
C SER A 589 7.73 -2.40 26.95
N VAL A 590 6.46 -2.11 26.72
CA VAL A 590 6.02 -0.90 26.03
C VAL A 590 5.45 0.07 27.06
N THR A 591 6.01 1.27 27.12
CA THR A 591 5.49 2.39 27.90
C THR A 591 4.11 2.77 27.35
N PRO A 592 3.05 2.72 28.18
CA PRO A 592 1.71 3.09 27.76
C PRO A 592 1.61 4.62 27.66
N GLY A 593 1.47 5.13 26.45
CA GLY A 593 1.25 6.55 26.19
C GLY A 593 1.82 7.00 24.84
N ALA A 594 1.26 8.06 24.28
CA ALA A 594 1.69 8.62 23.01
C ALA A 594 2.06 10.11 23.13
N LEU A 595 2.97 10.57 22.27
CA LEU A 595 3.21 11.99 22.02
C LEU A 595 2.65 12.36 20.65
N VAL A 596 1.91 13.46 20.57
CA VAL A 596 1.47 14.07 19.31
C VAL A 596 2.05 15.48 19.22
N ILE A 597 2.78 15.78 18.16
CA ILE A 597 3.48 17.05 17.95
C ILE A 597 2.72 17.88 16.91
N GLY A 598 2.02 18.92 17.34
CA GLY A 598 1.24 19.85 16.51
C GLY A 598 -0.26 19.74 16.76
N GLY A 599 -0.89 20.82 17.22
CA GLY A 599 -2.31 20.95 17.56
C GLY A 599 -3.23 21.35 16.41
N GLY A 600 -2.84 21.10 15.15
CA GLY A 600 -3.71 21.25 13.99
C GLY A 600 -4.75 20.11 13.88
N ILE A 601 -5.65 20.18 12.89
CA ILE A 601 -6.67 19.14 12.67
C ILE A 601 -6.09 17.73 12.58
N ALA A 602 -4.88 17.58 12.02
CA ALA A 602 -4.15 16.33 11.94
C ALA A 602 -3.81 15.76 13.33
N GLY A 603 -3.14 16.55 14.18
CA GLY A 603 -2.72 16.11 15.50
C GLY A 603 -3.87 15.96 16.48
N MET A 604 -4.86 16.86 16.43
CA MET A 604 -6.07 16.70 17.24
C MET A 604 -6.83 15.41 16.90
N THR A 605 -7.00 15.11 15.60
CA THR A 605 -7.62 13.85 15.15
C THR A 605 -6.82 12.64 15.62
N ALA A 606 -5.50 12.68 15.50
CA ALA A 606 -4.63 11.59 15.93
C ALA A 606 -4.72 11.37 17.46
N ALA A 607 -4.69 12.45 18.24
CA ALA A 607 -4.82 12.40 19.69
C ALA A 607 -6.16 11.80 20.13
N LEU A 608 -7.27 12.27 19.55
CA LEU A 608 -8.61 11.70 19.83
C LEU A 608 -8.70 10.22 19.43
N SER A 609 -8.11 9.86 18.29
CA SER A 609 -8.11 8.48 17.79
C SER A 609 -7.25 7.52 18.62
N ILE A 610 -6.26 8.03 19.36
CA ILE A 610 -5.52 7.24 20.36
C ILE A 610 -6.29 7.20 21.69
N ALA A 611 -6.75 8.36 22.16
CA ALA A 611 -7.44 8.51 23.45
C ALA A 611 -8.75 7.70 23.55
N GLN A 612 -9.42 7.44 22.42
CA GLN A 612 -10.60 6.55 22.39
C GLN A 612 -10.32 5.12 22.88
N HIS A 613 -9.05 4.72 22.94
CA HIS A 613 -8.59 3.43 23.45
C HIS A 613 -8.12 3.49 24.92
N GLU A 614 -8.45 4.57 25.65
CA GLU A 614 -8.04 4.80 27.05
C GLU A 614 -6.50 4.85 27.21
N ILE A 615 -5.81 5.34 26.18
CA ILE A 615 -4.36 5.54 26.16
C ILE A 615 -4.06 7.02 26.39
N GLU A 616 -3.17 7.32 27.33
CA GLU A 616 -2.74 8.69 27.62
C GLU A 616 -1.98 9.32 26.43
N VAL A 617 -2.30 10.57 26.10
CA VAL A 617 -1.71 11.31 24.98
C VAL A 617 -1.19 12.66 25.45
N HIS A 618 0.09 12.95 25.23
CA HIS A 618 0.64 14.28 25.34
C HIS A 618 0.54 15.00 23.99
N LEU A 619 -0.33 16.00 23.89
CA LEU A 619 -0.50 16.82 22.69
C LEU A 619 0.26 18.14 22.87
N ILE A 620 1.32 18.33 22.07
CA ILE A 620 2.19 19.51 22.13
C ILE A 620 1.80 20.49 21.02
N GLU A 621 1.57 21.75 21.38
CA GLU A 621 1.29 22.84 20.45
C GLU A 621 2.18 24.05 20.78
N ARG A 622 2.88 24.57 19.76
CA ARG A 622 3.77 25.73 19.90
C ARG A 622 3.03 27.04 20.16
N SER A 623 1.79 27.12 19.71
CA SER A 623 0.94 28.31 19.84
C SER A 623 0.15 28.28 21.15
N SER A 624 -0.47 29.40 21.50
CA SER A 624 -1.39 29.49 22.64
C SER A 624 -2.78 28.89 22.37
N GLU A 625 -3.01 28.37 21.16
CA GLU A 625 -4.32 27.88 20.70
C GLU A 625 -4.16 26.71 19.74
N LEU A 626 -5.12 25.79 19.79
CA LEU A 626 -5.27 24.70 18.82
C LEU A 626 -5.86 25.19 17.48
N GLY A 627 -5.84 24.31 16.48
CA GLY A 627 -6.56 24.47 15.21
C GLY A 627 -5.67 24.57 13.97
N GLY A 628 -4.45 25.11 14.11
CA GLY A 628 -3.51 25.30 13.00
C GLY A 628 -4.15 26.03 11.81
N ASN A 629 -3.86 25.56 10.58
CA ASN A 629 -4.37 26.18 9.35
C ASN A 629 -5.90 26.12 9.20
N LEU A 630 -6.59 25.22 9.93
CA LEU A 630 -8.06 25.11 9.84
C LEU A 630 -8.77 26.35 10.39
N LYS A 631 -8.09 27.17 11.21
CA LYS A 631 -8.61 28.47 11.68
C LYS A 631 -8.91 29.45 10.54
N GLU A 632 -8.22 29.29 9.43
CA GLU A 632 -8.25 30.23 8.31
C GLU A 632 -8.81 29.57 7.03
N VAL A 633 -9.12 28.28 7.08
CA VAL A 633 -9.89 27.56 6.06
C VAL A 633 -11.33 27.47 6.54
N PHE A 634 -12.26 28.10 5.83
CA PHE A 634 -13.66 28.23 6.24
C PHE A 634 -14.59 27.27 5.51
N SER A 635 -14.11 26.65 4.43
CA SER A 635 -14.90 25.68 3.67
C SER A 635 -14.04 24.76 2.83
N THR A 636 -14.53 23.56 2.57
CA THR A 636 -13.98 22.62 1.59
C THR A 636 -14.87 22.54 0.35
N LEU A 637 -14.32 22.01 -0.74
CA LEU A 637 -15.07 21.83 -1.99
C LEU A 637 -16.15 20.74 -1.86
N GLU A 638 -15.88 19.70 -1.06
CA GLU A 638 -16.69 18.48 -0.95
C GLU A 638 -17.57 18.47 0.32
N SER A 639 -17.07 18.96 1.46
CA SER A 639 -17.71 18.78 2.77
C SER A 639 -18.34 20.06 3.35
N GLY A 640 -18.19 21.22 2.70
CA GLY A 640 -18.79 22.47 3.15
C GLY A 640 -18.02 23.17 4.27
N ASP A 641 -18.74 23.82 5.20
CA ASP A 641 -18.18 24.67 6.27
C ASP A 641 -17.36 23.87 7.30
N THR A 642 -16.12 24.29 7.51
CA THR A 642 -15.12 23.65 8.38
C THR A 642 -15.11 24.19 9.81
N GLN A 643 -15.74 25.32 10.09
CA GLN A 643 -15.69 25.94 11.42
C GLN A 643 -16.38 25.09 12.49
N PRO A 644 -17.51 24.40 12.22
CA PRO A 644 -18.09 23.44 13.16
C PRO A 644 -17.13 22.28 13.47
N LEU A 645 -16.50 21.70 12.45
CA LEU A 645 -15.50 20.64 12.63
C LEU A 645 -14.36 21.11 13.56
N LEU A 646 -13.85 22.32 13.35
CA LEU A 646 -12.80 22.89 14.19
C LEU A 646 -13.26 23.04 15.64
N GLY A 647 -14.42 23.68 15.86
CA GLY A 647 -14.97 23.91 17.20
C GLY A 647 -15.19 22.60 17.97
N ASP A 648 -15.89 21.65 17.34
CA ASP A 648 -16.21 20.36 17.94
C ASP A 648 -14.95 19.56 18.27
N THR A 649 -13.92 19.62 17.40
CA THR A 649 -12.66 18.91 17.63
C THR A 649 -11.86 19.52 18.77
N VAL A 650 -11.81 20.86 18.87
CA VAL A 650 -11.12 21.57 19.96
C VAL A 650 -11.80 21.29 21.30
N GLU A 651 -13.13 21.30 21.34
CA GLU A 651 -13.91 20.94 22.53
C GLU A 651 -13.63 19.50 22.95
N GLN A 652 -13.71 18.54 22.01
CA GLN A 652 -13.42 17.13 22.29
C GLN A 652 -11.99 16.91 22.81
N VAL A 653 -10.99 17.61 22.28
CA VAL A 653 -9.60 17.50 22.77
C VAL A 653 -9.46 18.09 24.17
N SER A 654 -10.08 19.23 24.42
CA SER A 654 -9.96 19.96 25.69
C SER A 654 -10.68 19.24 26.84
N ASP A 655 -11.79 18.56 26.54
CA ASP A 655 -12.62 17.87 27.53
C ASP A 655 -12.20 16.40 27.77
N ASN A 656 -11.29 15.85 26.97
CA ASN A 656 -10.87 14.46 27.09
C ASN A 656 -9.85 14.26 28.21
N SER A 657 -10.19 13.43 29.20
CA SER A 657 -9.35 13.17 30.37
C SER A 657 -8.04 12.43 30.08
N HIS A 658 -7.92 11.78 28.93
CA HIS A 658 -6.72 11.06 28.50
C HIS A 658 -5.79 11.91 27.62
N ILE A 659 -6.13 13.18 27.36
CA ILE A 659 -5.29 14.09 26.58
C ILE A 659 -4.70 15.15 27.50
N HIS A 660 -3.38 15.14 27.62
CA HIS A 660 -2.59 16.15 28.30
C HIS A 660 -2.15 17.21 27.28
N LEU A 661 -2.79 18.37 27.34
CA LEU A 661 -2.52 19.48 26.43
C LEU A 661 -1.36 20.36 26.93
N HIS A 662 -0.33 20.52 26.12
CA HIS A 662 0.81 21.41 26.35
C HIS A 662 0.82 22.53 25.30
N LEU A 663 0.24 23.69 25.65
CA LEU A 663 0.25 24.89 24.81
C LEU A 663 1.53 25.69 25.02
N GLU A 664 1.90 26.50 24.04
CA GLU A 664 3.14 27.30 24.06
C GLU A 664 4.37 26.46 24.42
N SER A 665 4.42 25.24 23.89
CA SER A 665 5.40 24.22 24.24
C SER A 665 6.01 23.57 23.00
N GLU A 666 7.26 23.13 23.11
CA GLU A 666 8.02 22.55 22.01
C GLU A 666 8.80 21.31 22.47
N VAL A 667 9.02 20.37 21.55
CA VAL A 667 9.90 19.23 21.83
C VAL A 667 11.35 19.68 21.69
N ALA A 668 12.15 19.52 22.74
CA ALA A 668 13.55 19.93 22.78
C ALA A 668 14.52 18.80 22.45
N ALA A 669 14.20 17.56 22.84
CA ALA A 669 15.00 16.39 22.55
C ALA A 669 14.17 15.10 22.65
N VAL A 670 14.50 14.11 21.82
CA VAL A 670 13.94 12.76 21.90
C VAL A 670 15.07 11.75 21.97
N SER A 671 14.96 10.80 22.89
CA SER A 671 15.86 9.66 23.02
C SER A 671 15.06 8.38 23.25
N GLY A 672 15.72 7.23 23.17
CA GLY A 672 15.04 5.93 23.26
C GLY A 672 14.54 5.43 21.91
N TYR A 673 13.53 4.56 21.93
CA TYR A 673 13.14 3.74 20.79
C TYR A 673 11.66 3.34 20.83
N ALA A 674 11.17 2.67 19.77
CA ALA A 674 9.79 2.20 19.68
C ALA A 674 9.34 1.50 20.98
N GLY A 675 8.29 2.03 21.59
CA GLY A 675 7.75 1.56 22.85
C GLY A 675 8.39 2.14 24.11
N ASN A 676 9.55 2.81 24.04
CA ASN A 676 10.27 3.38 25.20
C ASN A 676 11.04 4.66 24.78
N PHE A 677 10.32 5.73 24.48
CA PHE A 677 10.90 7.04 24.19
C PHE A 677 10.89 7.93 25.42
N SER A 678 12.01 8.60 25.66
CA SER A 678 12.13 9.67 26.65
C SER A 678 12.18 11.01 25.92
N VAL A 679 11.19 11.86 26.16
CA VAL A 679 10.94 13.11 25.43
C VAL A 679 11.09 14.29 26.38
N LYS A 680 11.97 15.23 26.03
CA LYS A 680 12.10 16.50 26.75
C LYS A 680 11.22 17.55 26.09
N ILE A 681 10.26 18.06 26.83
CA ILE A 681 9.34 19.13 26.44
C ILE A 681 9.84 20.43 27.08
N LYS A 682 10.01 21.45 26.26
CA LYS A 682 10.26 22.82 26.68
C LYS A 682 8.93 23.54 26.82
N GLU A 683 8.59 23.91 28.04
CA GLU A 683 7.35 24.63 28.37
C GLU A 683 7.53 26.14 28.16
N LYS A 684 6.43 26.88 28.24
CA LYS A 684 6.39 28.36 28.12
C LYS A 684 7.36 29.10 29.04
N ASP A 685 7.59 28.58 30.25
CA ASP A 685 8.48 29.18 31.24
C ASP A 685 9.96 28.79 31.05
N GLU A 686 10.29 28.19 29.90
CA GLU A 686 11.61 27.65 29.54
C GLU A 686 12.04 26.45 30.41
N SER A 687 11.15 25.93 31.27
CA SER A 687 11.42 24.70 32.01
C SER A 687 11.42 23.49 31.08
N LEU A 688 12.23 22.49 31.43
CA LEU A 688 12.32 21.23 30.71
C LEU A 688 11.64 20.12 31.52
N ASN A 689 10.51 19.65 31.03
CA ASN A 689 9.80 18.49 31.55
C ASN A 689 10.16 17.26 30.73
N THR A 690 10.31 16.10 31.37
CA THR A 690 10.56 14.83 30.67
C THR A 690 9.33 13.94 30.79
N VAL A 691 8.86 13.42 29.66
CA VAL A 691 7.77 12.45 29.60
C VAL A 691 8.23 11.19 28.89
N GLU A 692 7.76 10.04 29.37
CA GLU A 692 8.04 8.73 28.78
C GLU A 692 6.82 8.29 27.97
N VAL A 693 7.02 7.96 26.70
CA VAL A 693 5.95 7.56 25.77
C VAL A 693 6.39 6.35 24.95
N GLY A 694 5.43 5.55 24.47
CA GLY A 694 5.72 4.41 23.61
C GLY A 694 5.70 4.73 22.11
N ALA A 695 4.97 5.78 21.70
CA ALA A 695 4.84 6.16 20.30
C ALA A 695 4.83 7.68 20.12
N ILE A 696 5.26 8.15 18.95
CA ILE A 696 5.30 9.58 18.58
C ILE A 696 4.58 9.79 17.24
N ILE A 697 3.73 10.81 17.13
CA ILE A 697 3.09 11.23 15.88
C ILE A 697 3.48 12.68 15.58
N VAL A 698 4.04 12.90 14.39
CA VAL A 698 4.45 14.22 13.88
C VAL A 698 3.33 14.80 13.01
N ALA A 699 2.74 15.91 13.48
CA ALA A 699 1.62 16.61 12.86
C ALA A 699 1.88 18.12 12.79
N THR A 700 3.14 18.52 12.56
CA THR A 700 3.63 19.92 12.62
C THR A 700 3.07 20.84 11.53
N GLY A 701 2.30 20.31 10.58
CA GLY A 701 1.64 21.08 9.54
C GLY A 701 2.58 21.52 8.42
N GLY A 702 2.20 22.60 7.74
CA GLY A 702 2.93 23.21 6.63
C GLY A 702 2.39 24.61 6.41
N ASP A 703 3.17 25.44 5.72
CA ASP A 703 2.90 26.86 5.62
C ASP A 703 2.39 27.25 4.22
N GLU A 704 1.60 28.31 4.14
CA GLU A 704 1.33 28.96 2.87
C GLU A 704 2.63 29.53 2.31
N TYR A 705 2.92 29.26 1.03
CA TYR A 705 4.11 29.80 0.40
C TYR A 705 4.02 31.32 0.28
N HIS A 706 4.94 32.02 0.95
CA HIS A 706 5.08 33.47 0.81
C HIS A 706 5.78 33.81 -0.50
N THR A 707 5.02 34.35 -1.45
CA THR A 707 5.51 34.72 -2.79
C THR A 707 5.91 36.19 -2.87
N THR A 708 6.79 36.52 -3.81
CA THR A 708 7.05 37.90 -4.26
C THR A 708 6.73 38.09 -5.75
N GLU A 709 6.17 37.04 -6.37
CA GLU A 709 5.75 37.05 -7.77
C GLU A 709 4.52 37.97 -7.96
N TYR A 710 4.30 38.41 -9.20
CA TYR A 710 3.07 39.12 -9.61
C TYR A 710 2.73 40.37 -8.79
N GLN A 711 3.74 41.08 -8.28
CA GLN A 711 3.59 42.32 -7.49
C GLN A 711 2.84 42.13 -6.15
N TYR A 712 2.77 40.90 -5.63
CA TYR A 712 2.23 40.66 -4.29
C TYR A 712 2.97 41.48 -3.22
N GLY A 713 2.21 42.05 -2.28
CA GLY A 713 2.71 42.96 -1.25
C GLY A 713 2.99 44.40 -1.73
N GLN A 714 2.88 44.70 -3.03
CA GLN A 714 3.06 46.04 -3.59
C GLN A 714 1.73 46.75 -3.89
N ASP A 715 0.67 46.00 -4.16
CA ASP A 715 -0.69 46.50 -4.40
C ASP A 715 -1.71 45.69 -3.55
N SER A 716 -2.62 46.37 -2.86
CA SER A 716 -3.62 45.74 -1.99
C SER A 716 -4.72 44.98 -2.73
N ARG A 717 -4.85 45.17 -4.05
CA ARG A 717 -5.78 44.43 -4.92
C ARG A 717 -5.22 43.07 -5.36
N ILE A 718 -3.99 42.74 -4.96
CA ILE A 718 -3.34 41.47 -5.25
C ILE A 718 -3.24 40.69 -3.95
N ILE A 719 -4.07 39.66 -3.83
CA ILE A 719 -4.21 38.87 -2.61
C ILE A 719 -3.99 37.39 -2.88
N THR A 720 -3.80 36.58 -1.84
CA THR A 720 -3.75 35.11 -1.98
C THR A 720 -5.15 34.49 -1.92
N GLN A 721 -5.27 33.22 -2.31
CA GLN A 721 -6.51 32.46 -2.14
C GLN A 721 -6.98 32.41 -0.68
N HIS A 722 -6.03 32.41 0.25
CA HIS A 722 -6.30 32.37 1.68
C HIS A 722 -6.89 33.69 2.17
N GLU A 723 -6.29 34.80 1.78
CA GLU A 723 -6.79 36.15 2.06
C GLU A 723 -8.16 36.40 1.43
N LEU A 724 -8.39 35.89 0.21
CA LEU A 724 -9.71 35.94 -0.43
C LEU A 724 -10.75 35.19 0.40
N GLU A 725 -10.45 33.94 0.79
CA GLU A 725 -11.39 33.12 1.55
C GLU A 725 -11.73 33.75 2.90
N LYS A 726 -10.73 34.27 3.62
CA LYS A 726 -10.92 35.01 4.86
C LYS A 726 -11.81 36.24 4.64
N SER A 727 -11.55 37.01 3.58
CA SER A 727 -12.30 38.23 3.27
C SER A 727 -13.75 37.94 2.90
N LEU A 728 -14.01 36.86 2.13
CA LEU A 728 -15.37 36.43 1.78
C LEU A 728 -16.14 35.97 3.03
N SER A 729 -15.50 35.21 3.92
CA SER A 729 -16.15 34.69 5.13
C SER A 729 -16.39 35.78 6.19
N ALA A 730 -15.45 36.73 6.34
CA ALA A 730 -15.56 37.82 7.30
C ALA A 730 -16.39 39.02 6.80
N GLY A 731 -16.87 38.99 5.55
CA GLY A 731 -17.54 40.13 4.91
C GLY A 731 -16.61 41.32 4.65
N GLY A 732 -15.30 41.10 4.61
CA GLY A 732 -14.28 42.12 4.33
C GLY A 732 -14.16 42.47 2.85
N LEU A 733 -14.73 41.65 1.97
CA LEU A 733 -14.82 41.90 0.53
C LEU A 733 -16.27 41.70 0.08
N ASP A 734 -16.81 42.68 -0.65
CA ASP A 734 -18.15 42.61 -1.25
C ASP A 734 -18.06 42.12 -2.71
N PRO A 735 -18.46 40.87 -3.02
CA PRO A 735 -18.45 40.35 -4.39
C PRO A 735 -19.36 41.14 -5.34
N GLY A 736 -20.39 41.84 -4.82
CA GLY A 736 -21.29 42.66 -5.63
C GLY A 736 -20.62 43.91 -6.19
N GLY A 737 -19.53 44.37 -5.58
CA GLY A 737 -18.72 45.50 -6.05
C GLY A 737 -17.65 45.13 -7.08
N LEU A 738 -17.42 43.84 -7.33
CA LEU A 738 -16.42 43.37 -8.28
C LEU A 738 -17.05 43.04 -9.64
N SER A 739 -16.43 43.54 -10.70
CA SER A 739 -16.77 43.23 -12.09
C SER A 739 -15.90 42.10 -12.65
N SER A 740 -14.63 42.02 -12.26
CA SER A 740 -13.67 41.03 -12.80
C SER A 740 -12.62 40.58 -11.79
N VAL A 741 -12.38 39.27 -11.73
CA VAL A 741 -11.38 38.61 -10.88
C VAL A 741 -10.51 37.68 -11.73
N VAL A 742 -9.20 37.78 -11.56
CA VAL A 742 -8.22 36.86 -12.17
C VAL A 742 -7.54 36.05 -11.10
N MET A 743 -7.60 34.73 -11.19
CA MET A 743 -6.90 33.79 -10.31
C MET A 743 -5.70 33.19 -11.03
N ILE A 744 -4.51 33.21 -10.44
CA ILE A 744 -3.28 32.67 -11.04
C ILE A 744 -2.86 31.39 -10.33
N GLN A 745 -2.81 30.27 -11.04
CA GLN A 745 -2.44 28.96 -10.50
C GLN A 745 -0.92 28.74 -10.47
N CYS A 746 -0.49 27.80 -9.62
CA CYS A 746 0.88 27.31 -9.50
C CYS A 746 1.89 28.38 -9.03
N VAL A 747 1.44 29.35 -8.22
CA VAL A 747 2.33 30.38 -7.69
C VAL A 747 3.25 29.76 -6.63
N GLY A 748 4.54 29.64 -6.95
CA GLY A 748 5.52 28.95 -6.13
C GLY A 748 5.43 27.41 -6.11
N SER A 749 4.67 26.76 -7.00
CA SER A 749 4.62 25.29 -7.11
C SER A 749 4.87 24.85 -8.54
N ARG A 750 5.43 23.66 -8.74
CA ARG A 750 5.84 23.16 -10.07
C ARG A 750 6.81 24.13 -10.74
N GLU A 751 7.74 24.62 -9.93
CA GLU A 751 8.86 25.48 -10.31
C GLU A 751 10.16 24.69 -10.11
N LYS A 752 11.28 25.17 -10.67
CA LYS A 752 12.56 24.46 -10.57
C LYS A 752 13.02 24.27 -9.13
N GLU A 753 12.76 25.25 -8.27
CA GLU A 753 13.10 25.22 -6.85
C GLU A 753 12.11 24.39 -6.01
N ARG A 754 10.91 24.13 -6.52
CA ARG A 754 9.84 23.36 -5.87
C ARG A 754 9.11 22.50 -6.91
N PRO A 755 9.72 21.40 -7.40
CA PRO A 755 9.21 20.56 -8.47
C PRO A 755 8.14 19.58 -7.94
N TYR A 756 7.15 20.11 -7.23
CA TYR A 756 6.01 19.35 -6.72
C TYR A 756 4.70 20.14 -6.87
N CYS A 757 3.60 19.40 -6.95
CA CYS A 757 2.26 19.96 -6.95
C CYS A 757 1.78 20.12 -5.50
N SER A 758 1.22 21.28 -5.14
CA SER A 758 0.66 21.49 -3.80
C SER A 758 -0.75 20.90 -3.60
N ARG A 759 -1.28 20.14 -4.56
CA ARG A 759 -2.52 19.32 -4.51
C ARG A 759 -3.85 20.08 -4.30
N ILE A 760 -3.86 21.18 -3.54
CA ILE A 760 -5.07 21.87 -3.05
C ILE A 760 -5.43 23.14 -3.84
N CYS A 761 -4.44 23.82 -4.43
CA CYS A 761 -4.60 25.17 -4.99
C CYS A 761 -5.56 25.24 -6.19
N CYS A 762 -5.70 24.17 -6.99
CA CYS A 762 -6.74 24.10 -8.03
C CYS A 762 -8.15 23.96 -7.45
N SER A 763 -8.33 23.12 -6.43
CA SER A 763 -9.62 22.93 -5.78
C SER A 763 -10.06 24.17 -5.00
N GLN A 764 -9.13 24.88 -4.35
CA GLN A 764 -9.41 26.17 -3.71
C GLN A 764 -9.85 27.23 -4.72
N ALA A 765 -9.17 27.36 -5.86
CA ALA A 765 -9.57 28.30 -6.90
C ALA A 765 -10.97 28.01 -7.45
N VAL A 766 -11.29 26.73 -7.72
CA VAL A 766 -12.63 26.32 -8.16
C VAL A 766 -13.69 26.63 -7.10
N LYS A 767 -13.40 26.32 -5.83
CA LYS A 767 -14.30 26.61 -4.70
C LYS A 767 -14.60 28.11 -4.60
N ASN A 768 -13.56 28.94 -4.56
CA ASN A 768 -13.72 30.38 -4.39
C ASN A 768 -14.35 31.04 -5.63
N ALA A 769 -14.05 30.55 -6.83
CA ALA A 769 -14.71 31.01 -8.06
C ALA A 769 -16.22 30.72 -8.05
N LEU A 770 -16.63 29.53 -7.59
CA LEU A 770 -18.04 29.18 -7.43
C LEU A 770 -18.73 30.08 -6.39
N LYS A 771 -18.09 30.31 -5.23
CA LYS A 771 -18.62 31.24 -4.21
C LYS A 771 -18.80 32.67 -4.75
N LEU A 772 -17.84 33.17 -5.53
CA LEU A 772 -17.96 34.47 -6.18
C LEU A 772 -19.15 34.51 -7.16
N LYS A 773 -19.32 33.45 -7.96
CA LYS A 773 -20.45 33.32 -8.89
C LYS A 773 -21.81 33.18 -8.19
N GLU A 774 -21.85 32.50 -7.05
CA GLU A 774 -23.06 32.39 -6.22
C GLU A 774 -23.47 33.75 -5.64
N ALA A 775 -22.49 34.57 -5.22
CA ALA A 775 -22.74 35.91 -4.69
C ALA A 775 -23.04 36.96 -5.77
N ASN A 776 -22.35 36.88 -6.92
CA ASN A 776 -22.52 37.77 -8.06
C ASN A 776 -22.41 36.96 -9.37
N PRO A 777 -23.54 36.52 -9.97
CA PRO A 777 -23.50 35.70 -11.19
C PRO A 777 -22.81 36.37 -12.40
N GLU A 778 -22.85 37.71 -12.46
CA GLU A 778 -22.33 38.50 -13.57
C GLU A 778 -20.82 38.77 -13.48
N ILE A 779 -20.19 38.54 -12.33
CA ILE A 779 -18.75 38.76 -12.14
C ILE A 779 -17.93 37.93 -13.13
N GLU A 780 -16.98 38.55 -13.84
CA GLU A 780 -16.07 37.80 -14.70
C GLU A 780 -15.00 37.10 -13.84
N VAL A 781 -14.92 35.78 -13.90
CA VAL A 781 -13.88 35.02 -13.18
C VAL A 781 -13.01 34.28 -14.18
N ASN A 782 -11.73 34.64 -14.24
CA ASN A 782 -10.73 34.03 -15.09
C ASN A 782 -9.70 33.29 -14.24
N VAL A 783 -9.50 31.99 -14.48
CA VAL A 783 -8.49 31.17 -13.80
C VAL A 783 -7.37 30.85 -14.80
N LEU A 784 -6.18 31.39 -14.56
CA LEU A 784 -4.98 31.15 -15.36
C LEU A 784 -4.27 29.90 -14.86
N TYR A 785 -4.15 28.86 -15.68
CA TYR A 785 -3.68 27.54 -15.25
C TYR A 785 -2.72 26.85 -16.24
N ARG A 786 -2.02 25.81 -15.76
CA ARG A 786 -1.22 24.89 -16.59
C ARG A 786 -1.97 23.57 -16.83
N ASP A 787 -2.32 22.92 -15.71
CA ASP A 787 -3.16 21.73 -15.62
C ASP A 787 -4.16 21.90 -14.47
N VAL A 788 -5.39 21.41 -14.64
CA VAL A 788 -6.39 21.43 -13.56
C VAL A 788 -6.30 20.14 -12.73
N MET A 789 -5.94 20.28 -11.45
CA MET A 789 -5.73 19.17 -10.50
C MET A 789 -6.99 18.78 -9.70
N THR A 790 -8.18 18.82 -10.30
CA THR A 790 -9.44 18.41 -9.68
C THR A 790 -9.67 16.90 -9.79
N TYR A 791 -8.83 16.10 -9.14
CA TYR A 791 -8.87 14.62 -9.17
C TYR A 791 -10.09 14.03 -8.43
N GLY A 792 -10.35 12.73 -8.63
CA GLY A 792 -11.51 12.07 -8.04
C GLY A 792 -12.83 12.73 -8.45
N PHE A 793 -13.72 12.90 -7.48
CA PHE A 793 -15.02 13.56 -7.67
C PHE A 793 -14.94 15.09 -7.72
N LYS A 794 -13.77 15.68 -7.42
CA LYS A 794 -13.54 17.13 -7.56
C LYS A 794 -13.70 17.62 -9.00
N GLU A 795 -13.60 16.73 -9.99
CA GLU A 795 -13.79 17.06 -11.41
C GLU A 795 -15.19 17.63 -11.69
N GLU A 796 -16.22 17.11 -11.02
CA GLU A 796 -17.58 17.58 -11.20
C GLU A 796 -17.73 19.06 -10.83
N HIS A 797 -17.03 19.49 -9.78
CA HIS A 797 -17.01 20.89 -9.39
C HIS A 797 -16.28 21.77 -10.41
N TYR A 798 -15.27 21.23 -11.09
CA TYR A 798 -14.62 21.91 -12.20
C TYR A 798 -15.57 22.07 -13.40
N THR A 799 -16.33 21.03 -13.74
CA THR A 799 -17.40 21.11 -14.74
C THR A 799 -18.44 22.16 -14.34
N ARG A 800 -18.92 22.12 -13.09
CA ARG A 800 -19.88 23.09 -12.55
C ARG A 800 -19.37 24.52 -12.64
N ALA A 801 -18.11 24.78 -12.31
CA ALA A 801 -17.52 26.12 -12.42
C ALA A 801 -17.55 26.64 -13.87
N ARG A 802 -17.23 25.79 -14.85
CA ARG A 802 -17.29 26.13 -16.28
C ARG A 802 -18.73 26.39 -16.75
N GLU A 803 -19.69 25.59 -16.28
CA GLU A 803 -21.11 25.79 -16.58
C GLU A 803 -21.66 27.10 -15.99
N ASN A 804 -21.12 27.55 -14.85
CA ASN A 804 -21.42 28.85 -14.24
C ASN A 804 -20.61 30.01 -14.86
N GLY A 805 -19.92 29.78 -15.99
CA GLY A 805 -19.24 30.83 -16.74
C GLY A 805 -17.87 31.23 -16.23
N VAL A 806 -17.25 30.45 -15.33
CA VAL A 806 -15.83 30.63 -14.97
C VAL A 806 -14.96 30.24 -16.17
N ARG A 807 -14.08 31.14 -16.58
CA ARG A 807 -13.19 30.96 -17.73
C ARG A 807 -11.86 30.39 -17.25
N PHE A 808 -11.39 29.33 -17.89
CA PHE A 808 -10.09 28.72 -17.60
C PHE A 808 -9.16 28.97 -18.78
N ILE A 809 -8.13 29.78 -18.57
CA ILE A 809 -7.19 30.23 -19.61
C ILE A 809 -5.85 29.56 -19.36
N ARG A 810 -5.35 28.81 -20.35
CA ARG A 810 -4.08 28.10 -20.18
C ARG A 810 -2.90 29.05 -20.41
N TYR A 811 -1.84 28.87 -19.63
CA TYR A 811 -0.53 29.47 -19.89
C TYR A 811 0.57 28.39 -19.85
N GLU A 812 1.71 28.67 -20.47
CA GLU A 812 2.85 27.75 -20.53
C GLU A 812 3.91 28.11 -19.48
N PRO A 813 4.62 27.14 -18.89
CA PRO A 813 5.61 27.42 -17.86
C PRO A 813 6.72 28.40 -18.28
N ASP A 814 7.12 28.40 -19.56
CA ASP A 814 8.11 29.29 -20.15
C ASP A 814 7.55 30.68 -20.51
N ARG A 815 6.23 30.84 -20.48
CA ARG A 815 5.49 32.09 -20.76
C ARG A 815 4.44 32.35 -19.69
N LYS A 816 4.92 32.65 -18.48
CA LYS A 816 4.05 32.99 -17.34
C LYS A 816 3.25 34.28 -17.60
N PRO A 817 2.07 34.45 -16.97
CA PRO A 817 1.34 35.70 -17.01
C PRO A 817 2.18 36.86 -16.46
N GLU A 818 1.92 38.08 -16.92
CA GLU A 818 2.53 39.29 -16.36
C GLU A 818 1.45 40.14 -15.70
N VAL A 819 1.69 40.57 -14.45
CA VAL A 819 0.80 41.47 -13.72
C VAL A 819 1.44 42.84 -13.62
N LYS A 820 0.72 43.85 -14.11
CA LYS A 820 1.09 45.27 -14.02
C LYS A 820 0.04 45.99 -13.19
N SER A 821 0.48 46.69 -12.16
CA SER A 821 -0.35 47.64 -11.41
C SER A 821 0.00 49.07 -11.82
N ASP A 822 -1.02 49.81 -12.23
CA ASP A 822 -1.01 51.27 -12.15
C ASP A 822 -1.97 51.73 -11.03
N LYS A 823 -1.90 53.02 -10.66
CA LYS A 823 -2.67 53.54 -9.51
C LYS A 823 -4.19 53.41 -9.64
N GLU A 824 -4.71 53.23 -10.84
CA GLU A 824 -6.15 53.21 -11.11
C GLU A 824 -6.65 51.82 -11.55
N GLN A 825 -5.79 50.97 -12.12
CA GLN A 825 -6.16 49.73 -12.81
C GLN A 825 -5.09 48.64 -12.66
N LEU A 826 -5.54 47.38 -12.57
CA LEU A 826 -4.67 46.21 -12.72
C LEU A 826 -4.78 45.69 -14.15
N THR A 827 -3.66 45.23 -14.70
CA THR A 827 -3.61 44.56 -16.00
C THR A 827 -2.89 43.24 -15.87
N VAL A 828 -3.48 42.17 -16.40
CA VAL A 828 -2.87 40.84 -16.49
C VAL A 828 -2.74 40.46 -17.96
N GLU A 829 -1.51 40.31 -18.43
CA GLU A 829 -1.20 39.85 -19.79
C GLU A 829 -0.88 38.36 -19.75
N VAL A 830 -1.52 37.57 -20.62
CA VAL A 830 -1.27 36.12 -20.73
C VAL A 830 -1.30 35.69 -22.19
N VAL A 831 -0.33 34.88 -22.59
CA VAL A 831 -0.30 34.28 -23.93
C VAL A 831 -1.06 32.95 -23.88
N GLU A 832 -2.20 32.88 -24.57
CA GLU A 832 -2.99 31.65 -24.64
C GLU A 832 -2.54 30.82 -25.86
N PRO A 833 -2.08 29.56 -25.67
CA PRO A 833 -1.44 28.80 -26.75
C PRO A 833 -2.32 28.50 -27.97
N VAL A 834 -3.62 28.24 -27.76
CA VAL A 834 -4.55 27.85 -28.83
C VAL A 834 -4.95 29.04 -29.68
N VAL A 835 -5.16 30.21 -29.06
CA VAL A 835 -5.44 31.47 -29.77
C VAL A 835 -4.16 32.03 -30.41
N GLY A 836 -2.99 31.71 -29.86
CA GLY A 836 -1.68 32.16 -30.37
C GLY A 836 -1.42 33.65 -30.19
N GLY A 837 -2.19 34.32 -29.32
CA GLY A 837 -2.13 35.76 -29.08
C GLY A 837 -2.10 36.10 -27.58
N THR A 838 -1.72 37.34 -27.28
CA THR A 838 -1.74 37.88 -25.92
C THR A 838 -3.15 38.36 -25.57
N LEU A 839 -3.73 37.77 -24.52
CA LEU A 839 -4.93 38.26 -23.87
C LEU A 839 -4.53 39.30 -22.81
N VAL A 840 -5.23 40.43 -22.81
CA VAL A 840 -5.08 41.49 -21.80
C VAL A 840 -6.35 41.52 -20.98
N LEU A 841 -6.23 41.22 -19.69
CA LEU A 841 -7.33 41.20 -18.73
C LEU A 841 -7.19 42.39 -17.79
N GLU A 842 -8.29 43.05 -17.47
CA GLU A 842 -8.33 44.22 -16.58
C GLU A 842 -9.16 43.92 -15.33
N PRO A 843 -8.64 43.13 -14.38
CA PRO A 843 -9.39 42.74 -13.19
C PRO A 843 -9.45 43.84 -12.12
N ASP A 844 -10.49 43.79 -11.30
CA ASP A 844 -10.57 44.54 -10.05
C ASP A 844 -9.71 43.90 -8.94
N LEU A 845 -9.52 42.58 -9.03
CA LEU A 845 -8.80 41.76 -8.06
C LEU A 845 -7.97 40.66 -8.74
N VAL A 846 -6.71 40.53 -8.34
CA VAL A 846 -5.86 39.39 -8.70
C VAL A 846 -5.68 38.50 -7.48
N VAL A 847 -5.91 37.20 -7.65
CA VAL A 847 -5.88 36.20 -6.58
C VAL A 847 -4.80 35.17 -6.90
N LEU A 848 -3.79 35.08 -6.05
CA LEU A 848 -2.66 34.17 -6.22
C LEU A 848 -2.96 32.85 -5.52
N SER A 849 -2.98 31.76 -6.28
CA SER A 849 -3.08 30.40 -5.73
C SER A 849 -1.69 29.91 -5.38
N THR A 850 -1.20 30.41 -4.25
CA THR A 850 0.08 30.07 -3.61
C THR A 850 0.15 28.59 -3.24
N GLY A 851 1.35 28.03 -3.37
CA GLY A 851 1.64 26.66 -2.97
C GLY A 851 1.66 26.46 -1.45
N VAL A 852 1.83 25.19 -1.07
CA VAL A 852 2.15 24.79 0.31
C VAL A 852 3.66 24.55 0.40
N ALA A 853 4.30 25.24 1.33
CA ALA A 853 5.70 25.03 1.69
C ALA A 853 5.80 24.06 2.88
N PRO A 854 6.86 23.24 2.98
CA PRO A 854 7.15 22.54 4.21
C PRO A 854 7.37 23.54 5.34
N GLY A 855 6.92 23.21 6.55
CA GLY A 855 7.26 23.99 7.74
C GLY A 855 8.74 23.90 8.09
N GLU A 856 9.13 24.41 9.26
CA GLU A 856 10.50 24.29 9.80
C GLU A 856 10.81 22.85 10.27
N ASN A 857 10.72 21.89 9.36
CA ASN A 857 10.82 20.46 9.66
C ASN A 857 12.25 20.03 10.00
N ARG A 858 13.29 20.78 9.59
CA ARG A 858 14.69 20.36 9.77
C ARG A 858 15.06 20.17 11.24
N ALA A 859 14.74 21.15 12.09
CA ALA A 859 15.02 21.07 13.52
C ALA A 859 14.33 19.87 14.17
N MET A 860 13.06 19.65 13.83
CA MET A 860 12.28 18.52 14.33
C MET A 860 12.78 17.17 13.79
N ALA A 861 13.19 17.11 12.52
CA ALA A 861 13.79 15.91 11.92
C ALA A 861 15.11 15.53 12.60
N ASP A 862 15.94 16.51 12.95
CA ASP A 862 17.18 16.29 13.69
C ASP A 862 16.88 15.79 15.12
N ILE A 863 15.91 16.40 15.82
CA ILE A 863 15.46 15.98 17.16
C ILE A 863 14.95 14.54 17.15
N LEU A 864 14.17 14.17 16.15
CA LEU A 864 13.57 12.84 16.00
C LEU A 864 14.51 11.84 15.29
N THR A 865 15.66 12.28 14.78
CA THR A 865 16.58 11.46 13.98
C THR A 865 15.86 10.76 12.82
N VAL A 866 15.07 11.53 12.07
CA VAL A 866 14.33 11.06 10.88
C VAL A 866 14.74 11.85 9.64
N ASN A 867 14.40 11.32 8.47
CA ASN A 867 14.78 11.93 7.20
C ASN A 867 13.71 12.91 6.70
N LEU A 868 14.19 13.91 5.94
CA LEU A 868 13.37 14.71 5.06
C LEU A 868 13.60 14.25 3.61
N ASP A 869 12.61 14.42 2.77
CA ASP A 869 12.76 14.24 1.33
C ASP A 869 13.51 15.43 0.69
N GLU A 870 13.72 15.36 -0.62
CA GLU A 870 14.40 16.39 -1.39
C GLU A 870 13.64 17.73 -1.44
N ASP A 871 12.35 17.73 -1.07
CA ASP A 871 11.46 18.90 -1.07
C ASP A 871 11.31 19.52 0.33
N GLY A 872 11.91 18.92 1.37
CA GLY A 872 11.90 19.40 2.75
C GLY A 872 10.72 18.90 3.60
N PHE A 873 9.88 18.01 3.07
CA PHE A 873 8.84 17.33 3.85
C PHE A 873 9.41 16.10 4.55
N PHE A 874 8.74 15.60 5.60
CA PHE A 874 9.18 14.39 6.27
C PHE A 874 9.11 13.17 5.36
N GLN A 875 10.16 12.37 5.31
CA GLN A 875 10.24 11.18 4.44
C GLN A 875 9.64 9.95 5.13
N GLU A 876 8.68 9.34 4.47
CA GLU A 876 8.05 8.08 4.85
C GLU A 876 9.00 6.87 4.73
N ALA A 877 8.66 5.78 5.42
CA ALA A 877 9.44 4.55 5.36
C ALA A 877 9.40 3.90 3.97
N GLU A 878 8.22 3.90 3.34
CA GLU A 878 8.01 3.45 1.96
C GLU A 878 6.71 4.08 1.41
N GLU A 879 6.76 4.55 0.17
CA GLU A 879 5.77 5.46 -0.42
C GLU A 879 4.35 4.87 -0.55
N LYS A 880 4.20 3.53 -0.64
CA LYS A 880 2.92 2.86 -0.92
C LYS A 880 2.33 2.13 0.26
N PHE A 881 3.12 1.34 0.97
CA PHE A 881 2.67 0.42 2.02
C PHE A 881 2.94 0.93 3.42
N ARG A 882 3.84 1.91 3.57
CA ARG A 882 4.14 2.57 4.85
C ARG A 882 4.13 4.09 4.73
N PRO A 883 3.05 4.70 4.18
CA PRO A 883 3.00 6.13 3.84
C PRO A 883 2.81 7.06 5.05
N VAL A 884 2.69 6.51 6.26
CA VAL A 884 2.54 7.27 7.52
C VAL A 884 3.64 6.95 8.53
N ASP A 885 4.47 5.96 8.24
CA ASP A 885 5.54 5.51 9.13
C ASP A 885 6.84 6.24 8.80
N PHE A 886 7.67 6.46 9.81
CA PHE A 886 9.11 6.65 9.58
C PHE A 886 9.85 5.31 9.51
N LEU A 887 11.04 5.33 8.92
CA LEU A 887 11.94 4.17 8.98
C LEU A 887 12.31 3.83 10.43
N ARG A 888 12.48 4.86 11.28
CA ARG A 888 12.60 4.72 12.73
C ARG A 888 11.24 4.34 13.32
N GLU A 889 11.14 3.09 13.77
CA GLU A 889 9.89 2.49 14.25
C GLU A 889 9.31 3.23 15.47
N GLY A 890 7.99 3.16 15.63
CA GLY A 890 7.25 3.82 16.71
C GLY A 890 7.06 5.33 16.52
N ILE A 891 7.59 5.90 15.44
CA ILE A 891 7.36 7.28 15.02
C ILE A 891 6.54 7.27 13.73
N TYR A 892 5.47 8.08 13.70
CA TYR A 892 4.55 8.22 12.59
C TYR A 892 4.38 9.69 12.21
N MET A 893 3.76 9.97 11.07
CA MET A 893 3.46 11.33 10.62
C MET A 893 2.11 11.44 9.93
N CYS A 894 1.52 12.63 9.96
CA CYS A 894 0.28 12.91 9.26
C CYS A 894 0.13 14.40 8.88
N GLY A 895 -0.79 14.66 7.94
CA GLY A 895 -1.15 16.00 7.50
C GLY A 895 -0.11 16.65 6.60
N LEU A 896 -0.07 17.98 6.62
CA LEU A 896 0.81 18.77 5.77
C LEU A 896 2.30 18.60 6.07
N ALA A 897 2.64 18.06 7.26
CA ALA A 897 4.02 17.71 7.61
C ALA A 897 4.60 16.64 6.67
N HIS A 898 3.75 15.71 6.22
CA HIS A 898 4.14 14.66 5.28
C HIS A 898 4.14 15.14 3.82
N SER A 899 3.08 15.81 3.37
CA SER A 899 3.00 16.48 2.07
C SER A 899 1.70 17.30 1.93
N PRO A 900 1.59 18.20 0.94
CA PRO A 900 0.36 18.94 0.67
C PRO A 900 -0.85 18.03 0.40
N ARG A 901 -2.00 18.31 1.04
CA ARG A 901 -3.25 17.51 0.97
C ARG A 901 -4.46 18.26 1.54
N GLY A 902 -5.66 17.77 1.24
CA GLY A 902 -6.93 18.33 1.73
C GLY A 902 -7.24 17.99 3.19
N VAL A 903 -8.35 18.53 3.71
CA VAL A 903 -8.78 18.32 5.11
C VAL A 903 -9.19 16.87 5.34
N GLU A 904 -10.01 16.31 4.46
CA GLU A 904 -10.52 14.93 4.53
C GLU A 904 -9.38 13.91 4.48
N GLU A 905 -8.42 14.13 3.57
CA GLU A 905 -7.22 13.30 3.42
C GLU A 905 -6.29 13.42 4.65
N THR A 906 -6.26 14.60 5.28
CA THR A 906 -5.50 14.83 6.52
C THR A 906 -6.09 14.06 7.69
N ILE A 907 -7.42 14.08 7.84
CA ILE A 907 -8.14 13.34 8.89
C ILE A 907 -7.93 11.83 8.71
N ALA A 908 -8.04 11.32 7.48
CA ALA A 908 -7.77 9.92 7.17
C ALA A 908 -6.33 9.53 7.52
N GLN A 909 -5.33 10.33 7.12
CA GLN A 909 -3.93 10.07 7.45
C GLN A 909 -3.65 10.10 8.96
N ALA A 910 -4.29 11.02 9.69
CA ALA A 910 -4.17 11.08 11.14
C ALA A 910 -4.74 9.84 11.84
N ARG A 911 -5.91 9.35 11.41
CA ARG A 911 -6.49 8.09 11.92
C ARG A 911 -5.61 6.89 11.60
N ALA A 912 -5.00 6.84 10.41
CA ALA A 912 -4.07 5.78 10.04
C ALA A 912 -2.79 5.79 10.91
N ALA A 913 -2.19 6.97 11.15
CA ALA A 913 -1.05 7.11 12.04
C ALA A 913 -1.39 6.72 13.49
N ALA A 914 -2.57 7.13 13.99
CA ALA A 914 -3.08 6.72 15.29
C ALA A 914 -3.26 5.20 15.38
N ARG A 915 -3.80 4.54 14.36
CA ARG A 915 -3.97 3.08 14.33
C ARG A 915 -2.64 2.33 14.46
N GLY A 916 -1.60 2.81 13.78
CA GLY A 916 -0.23 2.29 13.92
C GLY A 916 0.31 2.46 15.34
N ALA A 917 0.18 3.67 15.90
CA ALA A 917 0.58 3.95 17.28
C ALA A 917 -0.17 3.07 18.29
N VAL A 918 -1.48 2.93 18.18
CA VAL A 918 -2.28 2.09 19.09
C VAL A 918 -1.88 0.63 18.99
N SER A 919 -1.58 0.10 17.79
CA SER A 919 -1.09 -1.29 17.62
C SER A 919 0.19 -1.57 18.43
N LEU A 920 1.13 -0.62 18.41
CA LEU A 920 2.34 -0.67 19.21
C LEU A 920 2.02 -0.61 20.72
N LEU A 921 1.20 0.35 21.14
CA LEU A 921 0.91 0.62 22.55
C LEU A 921 0.09 -0.48 23.23
N THR A 922 -0.80 -1.16 22.51
CA THR A 922 -1.61 -2.26 23.06
C THR A 922 -0.85 -3.58 23.18
N SER A 923 0.30 -3.72 22.51
CA SER A 923 1.09 -4.96 22.53
C SER A 923 1.68 -5.30 23.91
N LYS A 924 1.77 -4.34 24.85
CA LYS A 924 2.35 -4.41 26.22
C LYS A 924 3.83 -4.80 26.28
N GLN A 925 4.29 -5.70 25.43
CA GLN A 925 5.66 -6.13 25.28
C GLN A 925 6.00 -6.31 23.80
N LEU A 926 7.21 -5.90 23.42
CA LEU A 926 7.81 -6.22 22.13
C LEU A 926 8.66 -7.47 22.28
N GLU A 927 8.43 -8.44 21.40
CA GLU A 927 9.25 -9.64 21.29
C GLU A 927 10.31 -9.41 20.21
N ALA A 928 11.59 -9.54 20.60
CA ALA A 928 12.68 -9.42 19.66
C ALA A 928 12.63 -10.51 18.58
N GLY A 929 13.11 -10.18 17.38
CA GLY A 929 13.38 -11.19 16.36
C GLY A 929 14.37 -12.25 16.88
N LYS A 930 14.30 -13.47 16.34
CA LYS A 930 15.29 -14.52 16.66
C LYS A 930 16.63 -14.32 15.94
N ILE A 931 16.61 -13.65 14.80
CA ILE A 931 17.79 -13.30 14.00
C ILE A 931 18.09 -11.83 14.24
N ILE A 932 19.00 -11.56 15.16
CA ILE A 932 19.39 -10.21 15.57
C ILE A 932 20.90 -10.08 15.61
N SER A 933 21.38 -8.85 15.66
CA SER A 933 22.79 -8.57 15.92
C SER A 933 23.13 -8.82 17.39
N GLU A 934 24.38 -9.17 17.65
CA GLU A 934 24.99 -9.22 18.98
C GLU A 934 26.38 -8.59 18.94
N THR A 935 26.91 -8.21 20.11
CA THR A 935 28.29 -7.70 20.23
C THR A 935 29.13 -8.64 21.09
N VAL A 936 30.20 -9.17 20.51
CA VAL A 936 31.23 -9.91 21.26
C VAL A 936 32.14 -8.90 21.95
N GLN A 937 31.82 -8.52 23.20
CA GLN A 937 32.45 -7.40 23.90
C GLN A 937 33.99 -7.48 23.96
N ARG A 938 34.56 -8.67 24.16
CA ARG A 938 36.02 -8.91 24.15
C ARG A 938 36.72 -8.56 22.81
N GLN A 939 35.98 -8.56 21.70
CA GLN A 939 36.47 -8.19 20.36
C GLN A 939 36.12 -6.74 20.00
N CYS A 940 35.15 -6.14 20.70
CA CYS A 940 34.66 -4.81 20.42
C CYS A 940 35.74 -3.78 20.77
N ARG A 941 36.11 -2.96 19.78
CA ARG A 941 37.03 -1.82 19.98
C ARG A 941 36.31 -0.52 20.34
N LYS A 942 34.98 -0.58 20.54
CA LYS A 942 34.12 0.58 20.85
C LYS A 942 34.31 1.73 19.85
N CYS A 943 34.50 1.39 18.57
CA CYS A 943 34.71 2.34 17.47
C CYS A 943 33.42 2.95 16.92
N GLU A 944 32.25 2.50 17.39
CA GLU A 944 30.92 3.03 17.08
C GLU A 944 30.47 2.99 15.61
N MET A 945 31.29 2.50 14.68
CA MET A 945 30.90 2.33 13.27
C MET A 945 29.60 1.55 13.10
N CYS A 946 29.40 0.52 13.91
CA CYS A 946 28.19 -0.30 13.89
C CYS A 946 26.91 0.44 14.35
N ILE A 947 27.06 1.52 15.14
CA ILE A 947 25.96 2.39 15.55
C ILE A 947 25.53 3.22 14.34
N ALA A 948 26.50 3.89 13.71
CA ALA A 948 26.26 4.78 12.57
C ALA A 948 25.62 4.11 11.34
N VAL A 949 25.86 2.80 11.12
CA VAL A 949 25.28 2.08 9.97
C VAL A 949 23.97 1.36 10.28
N CYS A 950 23.49 1.37 11.52
CA CYS A 950 22.25 0.69 11.87
C CYS A 950 21.04 1.55 11.46
N PRO A 951 20.20 1.12 10.51
CA PRO A 951 19.07 1.94 10.04
C PRO A 951 17.86 1.91 11.00
N TYR A 952 17.95 1.18 12.11
CA TYR A 952 16.87 0.94 13.06
C TYR A 952 17.21 1.42 14.48
N ASP A 953 18.36 2.09 14.65
CA ASP A 953 18.89 2.52 15.95
C ASP A 953 19.02 1.40 17.00
N ALA A 954 19.05 0.14 16.54
CA ALA A 954 19.17 -1.02 17.41
C ALA A 954 20.55 -1.16 18.05
N ARG A 955 21.55 -0.35 17.67
CA ARG A 955 22.92 -0.40 18.18
C ARG A 955 23.16 0.87 18.99
N VAL A 956 23.46 0.72 20.27
CA VAL A 956 23.70 1.86 21.16
C VAL A 956 24.96 1.65 21.99
N ARG A 957 25.52 2.75 22.49
CA ARG A 957 26.52 2.71 23.54
C ARG A 957 25.80 2.84 24.87
N ASP A 958 25.83 1.77 25.64
CA ASP A 958 25.22 1.72 26.96
C ASP A 958 25.98 2.67 27.90
N GLU A 959 25.27 3.60 28.54
CA GLU A 959 25.89 4.66 29.33
C GLU A 959 26.49 4.13 30.65
N GLU A 960 25.89 3.08 31.23
CA GLU A 960 26.32 2.51 32.51
C GLU A 960 27.57 1.62 32.35
N THR A 961 27.53 0.70 31.39
CA THR A 961 28.59 -0.27 31.13
C THR A 961 29.67 0.27 30.20
N ASN A 962 29.36 1.36 29.47
CA ASN A 962 30.21 1.92 28.44
C ASN A 962 30.53 0.91 27.32
N GLU A 963 29.64 -0.06 27.10
CA GLU A 963 29.75 -1.11 26.07
C GLU A 963 28.85 -0.80 24.87
N VAL A 964 29.20 -1.36 23.70
CA VAL A 964 28.31 -1.25 22.53
C VAL A 964 27.37 -2.44 22.55
N VAL A 965 26.09 -2.20 22.76
CA VAL A 965 25.05 -3.23 22.92
C VAL A 965 24.04 -3.19 21.79
N VAL A 966 23.17 -4.20 21.74
CA VAL A 966 22.07 -4.29 20.79
C VAL A 966 20.76 -4.24 21.57
N LEU A 967 19.89 -3.30 21.21
CA LEU A 967 18.50 -3.27 21.63
C LEU A 967 17.76 -4.33 20.80
N GLU A 968 17.67 -5.55 21.35
CA GLU A 968 17.21 -6.74 20.62
C GLU A 968 15.83 -6.54 19.95
N ALA A 969 14.90 -5.85 20.64
CA ALA A 969 13.53 -5.59 20.15
C ALA A 969 13.47 -4.79 18.84
N LEU A 970 14.48 -3.96 18.56
CA LEU A 970 14.54 -3.10 17.37
C LEU A 970 15.34 -3.72 16.22
N CYS A 971 16.08 -4.79 16.50
CA CYS A 971 17.00 -5.31 15.52
C CYS A 971 16.25 -6.15 14.48
N GLN A 972 16.20 -5.66 13.24
CA GLN A 972 15.61 -6.41 12.12
C GLN A 972 16.58 -7.46 11.51
N GLY A 973 17.73 -7.71 12.14
CA GLY A 973 18.67 -8.74 11.69
C GLY A 973 19.35 -8.50 10.35
N CYS A 974 19.33 -7.27 9.80
CA CYS A 974 19.77 -6.98 8.43
C CYS A 974 21.28 -7.21 8.15
N GLY A 975 22.12 -7.29 9.19
CA GLY A 975 23.56 -7.54 9.03
C GLY A 975 24.43 -6.31 8.71
N ALA A 976 23.86 -5.10 8.50
CA ALA A 976 24.63 -3.90 8.15
C ALA A 976 25.76 -3.61 9.16
N CYS A 977 25.47 -3.71 10.45
CA CYS A 977 26.45 -3.54 11.53
C CYS A 977 27.56 -4.59 11.55
N VAL A 978 27.31 -5.80 11.04
CA VAL A 978 28.29 -6.88 10.93
C VAL A 978 29.26 -6.58 9.80
N VAL A 979 28.75 -6.17 8.64
CA VAL A 979 29.56 -5.79 7.47
C VAL A 979 30.48 -4.60 7.80
N ALA A 980 29.98 -3.63 8.55
CA ALA A 980 30.76 -2.45 8.91
C ALA A 980 31.75 -2.66 10.07
N CYS A 981 31.69 -3.78 10.81
CA CYS A 981 32.50 -3.95 12.02
C CYS A 981 33.93 -4.42 11.68
N PRO A 982 34.96 -3.56 11.81
CA PRO A 982 36.31 -3.91 11.39
C PRO A 982 36.96 -4.97 12.28
N SER A 983 36.56 -5.07 13.55
CA SER A 983 37.08 -6.09 14.47
C SER A 983 36.34 -7.42 14.39
N GLY A 984 35.27 -7.50 13.59
CA GLY A 984 34.39 -8.67 13.52
C GLY A 984 33.58 -8.92 14.81
N ALA A 985 33.53 -7.95 15.73
CA ALA A 985 32.85 -8.09 17.02
C ALA A 985 31.32 -8.08 16.91
N ALA A 986 30.76 -7.39 15.91
CA ALA A 986 29.35 -7.47 15.59
C ALA A 986 29.09 -8.80 14.87
N LYS A 987 28.12 -9.59 15.35
CA LYS A 987 27.71 -10.87 14.75
C LYS A 987 26.20 -10.89 14.59
N ILE A 988 25.68 -11.67 13.65
CA ILE A 988 24.25 -11.99 13.61
C ILE A 988 24.03 -13.35 14.31
N ARG A 989 23.11 -13.40 15.26
CA ARG A 989 22.65 -14.62 15.92
C ARG A 989 22.11 -15.59 14.86
N GLY A 990 22.68 -16.78 14.82
CA GLY A 990 22.36 -17.80 13.81
C GLY A 990 23.13 -17.69 12.49
N PHE A 991 23.91 -16.62 12.27
CA PHE A 991 24.73 -16.38 11.07
C PHE A 991 26.15 -15.89 11.42
N ARG A 992 26.78 -16.50 12.43
CA ARG A 992 28.19 -16.26 12.79
C ARG A 992 29.12 -16.78 11.68
N ASP A 993 30.34 -16.25 11.59
CA ASP A 993 31.30 -16.61 10.54
C ASP A 993 31.47 -18.12 10.40
N ARG A 994 31.66 -18.85 11.52
CA ARG A 994 31.75 -20.32 11.51
C ARG A 994 30.50 -20.98 10.91
N GLN A 995 29.31 -20.48 11.24
CA GLN A 995 28.05 -21.00 10.70
C GLN A 995 28.00 -20.77 9.19
N VAL A 996 28.31 -19.56 8.72
CA VAL A 996 28.31 -19.22 7.30
C VAL A 996 29.37 -20.03 6.52
N PHE A 997 30.59 -20.15 7.03
CA PHE A 997 31.63 -20.95 6.37
C PHE A 997 31.29 -22.44 6.36
N SER A 998 30.77 -23.00 7.45
CA SER A 998 30.29 -24.38 7.47
C SER A 998 29.17 -24.61 6.44
N LEU A 999 28.29 -23.64 6.19
CA LEU A 999 27.27 -23.75 5.14
C LEU A 999 27.91 -23.79 3.75
N ILE A 1000 28.93 -22.97 3.51
CA ILE A 1000 29.67 -22.96 2.25
C ILE A 1000 30.39 -24.30 2.08
N ASP A 1001 31.07 -24.78 3.12
CA ASP A 1001 31.78 -26.06 3.11
C ASP A 1001 30.81 -27.23 2.88
N ALA A 1002 29.61 -27.20 3.47
CA ALA A 1002 28.59 -28.22 3.26
C ALA A 1002 28.00 -28.24 1.83
N ALA A 1003 28.22 -27.18 1.05
CA ALA A 1003 27.79 -27.10 -0.35
C ALA A 1003 28.74 -27.82 -1.33
N PHE A 1004 29.98 -28.12 -0.91
CA PHE A 1004 31.04 -28.75 -1.71
C PHE A 1004 31.46 -30.10 -1.13
#